data_AF-A0A0F9YQ84-F1
#
_entry.id   AF-A0A0F9YQ84-F1
#
_cell.length_a   1.000
_cell.length_b   1.000
_cell.length_c   1.000
_cell.angle_alpha   90.00
_cell.angle_beta   90.00
_cell.angle_gamma   90.00
#
_symmetry.space_group_name_H-M   'P 1'
#
loop_
_entity.id
_entity.type
_entity.pdbx_description
1 polymer ?
#
loop_
_entity_poly.entity_id
_entity_poly.type
_entity_poly.pdbx_seq_one_letter_code
_entity_poly.pdbx_strand_id
1 'polypeptide(L)'
;MFIPAEGIVGAVAMREAASEMRDTIELVRSALHEKVKVQLGKSECWIDLEAIYPDRAVARLAGRFYAYPYTIAQDNTVTIGDPSEVVREFTPVGASMRESVALIEAVGDVEKSRSFLIRVIRAGTSANNKGYPVAVLREAAPLFNGTRVFIKSDDEHLGGKGKDVRNLIGGLRDAKFVEGATPDEGEIQAVLDVFDSEAVVAGKLREAVERNMNHLFGFSIDVEGTAKRVGRIMEATRFTKIHSVDLIVEAGAGGELINLIEAVASNTNDEDDAMKQRMLEAIRKANNGSLPQGLDENDEDAVFTAFKEATKPEPVQAPAKTGDEAPITRAELKVLETRTAMREAVRTSNLPEKAQDKLIKQLETDPALTTEKFKEAISAEREYLASFTESGTVRGLGGGDGTVGVKGMEEMLDKLLDRDDNEVISLKECYLAATGDTRVTGQLRNCRFREALDTTSFPIMLGDAVNRRVLTMYNQNLQHELWRQIVSDIVPLNDFRERNNVMFGGFGDLPVVAEKAAYVGLDQPTEKAEKYSPVKRGGIVAVSLEMIKNDDVGFVMRIPQSVTTAAKRTLNKFVLDIIRTNPVMADTKAIFHADHGNLGTAAFSKAAYLVARLAMMKQADHDTDEPLGLAPKILLIPADLEEAAFEAFRRDTNLDPDFAQSSMPMIRPVPYWTDVSDWALIGDPAEHPTIEVGFMDGRQEPEMFIQDTPTAGSMFTNDMVTYKIRHIYGGKASSHKNMRKHVVADA
;
A
#
# COMPACT_ATOMS: atom_id res chain seq x y z
N MET A 1 10.88 16.74 -40.06
CA MET A 1 12.34 16.91 -39.95
C MET A 1 12.63 17.10 -38.47
N PHE A 2 13.04 16.04 -37.77
CA PHE A 2 12.88 15.94 -36.31
C PHE A 2 14.24 15.90 -35.62
N ILE A 3 14.70 17.04 -35.11
CA ILE A 3 15.63 17.05 -33.98
C ILE A 3 14.76 16.93 -32.73
N PRO A 4 15.06 16.04 -31.78
CA PRO A 4 14.28 15.91 -30.55
C PRO A 4 14.29 17.21 -29.75
N ALA A 5 13.22 17.49 -28.99
CA ALA A 5 13.10 18.70 -28.17
C ALA A 5 14.25 18.82 -27.15
N GLU A 6 14.79 17.68 -26.70
CA GLU A 6 15.93 17.60 -25.77
C GLU A 6 17.28 17.90 -26.44
N GLY A 7 17.32 17.98 -27.77
CA GLY A 7 18.53 18.22 -28.57
C GLY A 7 19.45 17.00 -28.66
N ILE A 8 20.43 17.08 -29.56
CA ILE A 8 21.49 16.08 -29.72
C ILE A 8 22.79 16.73 -29.25
N VAL A 9 23.37 16.18 -28.18
CA VAL A 9 24.55 16.74 -27.50
C VAL A 9 25.75 15.81 -27.70
N GLY A 10 26.86 16.38 -28.16
CA GLY A 10 28.12 15.68 -28.37
C GLY A 10 28.35 15.20 -29.81
N ALA A 11 29.61 15.23 -30.23
CA ALA A 11 30.01 14.92 -31.61
C ALA A 11 29.79 13.44 -32.01
N VAL A 12 29.76 12.51 -31.06
CA VAL A 12 29.51 11.08 -31.31
C VAL A 12 28.03 10.84 -31.56
N ALA A 13 27.15 11.36 -30.69
CA ALA A 13 25.70 11.27 -30.85
C ALA A 13 25.22 11.93 -32.16
N MET A 14 25.81 13.06 -32.55
CA MET A 14 25.51 13.68 -33.86
C MET A 14 26.00 12.87 -35.06
N ARG A 15 27.01 12.00 -34.90
CA ARG A 15 27.54 11.14 -35.97
C ARG A 15 26.72 9.86 -36.13
N GLU A 16 26.19 9.35 -35.03
CA GLU A 16 25.38 8.12 -34.96
C GLU A 16 23.88 8.37 -35.16
N ALA A 17 23.46 9.64 -35.26
CA ALA A 17 22.08 10.02 -35.61
C ALA A 17 21.64 9.42 -36.96
N ALA A 18 20.35 9.09 -37.07
CA ALA A 18 19.77 8.57 -38.31
C ALA A 18 20.06 9.49 -39.51
N SER A 19 20.13 8.91 -40.72
CA SER A 19 20.63 9.59 -41.93
C SER A 19 19.98 10.95 -42.20
N GLU A 20 18.66 11.08 -42.03
CA GLU A 20 17.94 12.34 -42.27
C GLU A 20 18.28 13.45 -41.25
N MET A 21 18.59 13.09 -40.00
CA MET A 21 19.03 14.04 -38.97
C MET A 21 20.48 14.46 -39.19
N ARG A 22 21.30 13.58 -39.76
CA ARG A 22 22.67 13.91 -40.09
C ARG A 22 22.76 14.94 -41.21
N ASP A 23 21.89 14.83 -42.22
CA ASP A 23 21.82 15.79 -43.32
C ASP A 23 21.43 17.19 -42.85
N THR A 24 20.51 17.31 -41.89
CA THR A 24 20.15 18.61 -41.29
C THR A 24 21.25 19.20 -40.44
N ILE A 25 21.96 18.36 -39.68
CA ILE A 25 23.10 18.78 -38.88
C ILE A 25 24.21 19.34 -39.77
N GLU A 26 24.51 18.69 -40.89
CA GLU A 26 25.52 19.18 -41.85
C GLU A 26 25.10 20.49 -42.54
N LEU A 27 23.82 20.63 -42.85
CA LEU A 27 23.24 21.85 -43.41
C LEU A 27 23.40 23.05 -42.45
N VAL A 28 23.03 22.86 -41.18
CA VAL A 28 23.16 23.88 -40.12
C VAL A 28 24.64 24.16 -39.82
N ARG A 29 25.50 23.13 -39.79
CA ARG A 29 26.96 23.27 -39.60
C ARG A 29 27.59 24.12 -40.71
N SER A 30 27.21 23.89 -41.96
CA SER A 30 27.75 24.63 -43.12
C SER A 30 27.35 26.11 -43.08
N ALA A 31 26.08 26.41 -42.78
CA ALA A 31 25.62 27.79 -42.63
C ALA A 31 26.30 28.51 -41.44
N LEU A 32 26.51 27.79 -40.33
CA LEU A 32 27.18 28.32 -39.14
C LEU A 32 28.65 28.65 -39.43
N HIS A 33 29.30 27.81 -40.23
CA HIS A 33 30.67 28.03 -40.69
C HIS A 33 30.81 29.34 -41.46
N GLU A 34 29.93 29.61 -42.43
CA GLU A 34 29.97 30.87 -43.18
C GLU A 34 29.72 32.09 -42.29
N LYS A 35 28.76 32.04 -41.35
CA LYS A 35 28.48 33.17 -40.46
C LYS A 35 29.65 33.49 -39.53
N VAL A 36 30.26 32.47 -38.93
CA VAL A 36 31.38 32.63 -37.99
C VAL A 36 32.67 33.03 -38.70
N LYS A 37 32.87 32.57 -39.94
CA LYS A 37 33.98 33.02 -40.80
C LYS A 37 33.96 34.53 -41.02
N VAL A 38 32.79 35.08 -41.34
CA VAL A 38 32.58 36.53 -41.48
C VAL A 38 32.78 37.25 -40.15
N GLN A 39 32.27 36.70 -39.04
CA GLN A 39 32.37 37.30 -37.71
C GLN A 39 33.83 37.38 -37.18
N LEU A 40 34.67 36.41 -37.53
CA LEU A 40 36.08 36.34 -37.07
C LEU A 40 37.08 36.94 -38.05
N GLY A 41 36.67 37.31 -39.28
CA GLY A 41 37.54 37.90 -40.30
C GLY A 41 38.70 37.00 -40.75
N LYS A 42 38.56 35.68 -40.63
CA LYS A 42 39.59 34.68 -41.00
C LYS A 42 39.20 33.92 -42.26
N SER A 43 40.18 33.52 -43.06
CA SER A 43 39.95 32.75 -44.29
C SER A 43 39.49 31.31 -44.04
N GLU A 44 39.88 30.72 -42.91
CA GLU A 44 39.45 29.40 -42.43
C GLU A 44 39.20 29.44 -40.91
N CYS A 45 38.07 28.86 -40.46
CA CYS A 45 37.76 28.74 -39.04
C CYS A 45 37.16 27.35 -38.73
N TRP A 46 37.83 26.56 -37.91
CA TRP A 46 37.24 25.30 -37.44
C TRP A 46 36.20 25.58 -36.35
N ILE A 47 35.00 25.02 -36.48
CA ILE A 47 33.91 25.17 -35.51
C ILE A 47 33.58 23.81 -34.93
N ASP A 48 33.76 23.69 -33.61
CA ASP A 48 33.29 22.55 -32.84
C ASP A 48 31.81 22.77 -32.50
N LEU A 49 30.90 22.17 -33.28
CA LEU A 49 29.49 22.08 -32.93
C LEU A 49 29.34 21.07 -31.77
N GLU A 50 28.90 21.56 -30.62
CA GLU A 50 28.83 20.77 -29.38
C GLU A 50 27.43 20.19 -29.16
N ALA A 51 26.38 20.94 -29.52
CA ALA A 51 25.00 20.50 -29.41
C ALA A 51 24.11 21.16 -30.48
N ILE A 52 23.04 20.47 -30.87
CA ILE A 52 22.01 21.01 -31.75
C ILE A 52 20.61 20.75 -31.16
N TYR A 53 19.79 21.77 -31.13
CA TYR A 53 18.40 21.76 -30.69
C TYR A 53 17.50 22.17 -31.85
N PRO A 54 16.18 21.94 -31.80
CA PRO A 54 15.28 22.27 -32.90
C PRO A 54 15.31 23.75 -33.33
N ASP A 55 15.61 24.66 -32.40
CA ASP A 55 15.58 26.11 -32.56
C ASP A 55 16.95 26.80 -32.51
N ARG A 56 18.02 26.08 -32.11
CA ARG A 56 19.35 26.65 -31.90
C ARG A 56 20.49 25.63 -31.97
N ALA A 57 21.67 26.09 -32.38
CA ALA A 57 22.91 25.33 -32.43
C ALA A 57 23.93 25.91 -31.44
N VAL A 58 24.60 25.08 -30.65
CA VAL A 58 25.62 25.51 -29.69
C VAL A 58 27.00 25.15 -30.20
N ALA A 59 27.84 26.16 -30.39
CA ALA A 59 29.20 26.01 -30.88
C ALA A 59 30.22 26.54 -29.87
N ARG A 60 31.39 25.90 -29.83
CA ARG A 60 32.53 26.35 -29.02
C ARG A 60 33.45 27.21 -29.87
N LEU A 61 33.64 28.47 -29.48
CA LEU A 61 34.52 29.43 -30.15
C LEU A 61 35.50 30.01 -29.13
N ALA A 62 36.80 29.91 -29.42
CA ALA A 62 37.88 30.44 -28.57
C ALA A 62 37.77 30.05 -27.08
N GLY A 63 37.22 28.86 -26.78
CA GLY A 63 37.06 28.34 -25.42
C GLY A 63 35.77 28.74 -24.70
N ARG A 64 34.85 29.47 -25.35
CA ARG A 64 33.52 29.82 -24.82
C ARG A 64 32.41 29.18 -25.65
N PHE A 65 31.24 28.97 -25.07
CA PHE A 65 30.08 28.41 -25.76
C PHE A 65 29.13 29.52 -26.18
N TYR A 66 28.68 29.47 -27.43
CA TYR A 66 27.72 30.40 -28.00
C TYR A 66 26.55 29.62 -28.59
N ALA A 67 25.32 30.01 -28.23
CA ALA A 67 24.10 29.50 -28.82
C ALA A 67 23.68 30.41 -29.98
N TYR A 68 23.50 29.81 -31.16
CA TYR A 68 23.08 30.45 -32.39
C TYR A 68 21.67 29.98 -32.74
N PRO A 69 20.64 30.85 -32.63
CA PRO A 69 19.31 30.49 -33.10
C PRO A 69 19.33 30.30 -34.62
N TYR A 70 18.63 29.29 -35.13
CA TYR A 70 18.54 29.04 -36.56
C TYR A 70 17.12 28.66 -36.99
N THR A 71 16.80 28.92 -38.25
CA THR A 71 15.58 28.43 -38.89
C THR A 71 15.92 27.80 -40.24
N ILE A 72 15.20 26.75 -40.60
CA ILE A 72 15.35 26.03 -41.87
C ILE A 72 14.07 26.25 -42.69
N ALA A 73 14.20 26.86 -43.87
CA ALA A 73 13.08 27.04 -44.80
C ALA A 73 12.80 25.75 -45.59
N GLN A 74 11.63 25.66 -46.23
CA GLN A 74 11.20 24.47 -46.99
C GLN A 74 12.09 24.13 -48.20
N ASP A 75 12.94 25.07 -48.64
CA ASP A 75 13.93 24.92 -49.71
C ASP A 75 15.33 24.50 -49.19
N ASN A 76 15.43 24.09 -47.92
CA ASN A 76 16.67 23.76 -47.21
C ASN A 76 17.64 24.95 -47.03
N THR A 77 17.16 26.19 -47.13
CA THR A 77 17.97 27.37 -46.76
C THR A 77 17.99 27.55 -45.23
N VAL A 78 19.18 27.61 -44.63
CA VAL A 78 19.36 27.88 -43.19
C VAL A 78 19.66 29.36 -42.97
N THR A 79 18.86 30.01 -42.12
CA THR A 79 19.20 31.35 -41.61
C THR A 79 19.64 31.26 -40.16
N ILE A 80 20.69 32.01 -39.80
CA ILE A 80 21.28 31.98 -38.46
C ILE A 80 21.20 33.38 -37.85
N GLY A 81 20.56 33.48 -36.68
CA GLY A 81 20.43 34.71 -35.90
C GLY A 81 21.66 35.00 -35.02
N ASP A 82 21.63 36.09 -34.27
CA ASP A 82 22.79 36.56 -33.50
C ASP A 82 23.09 35.66 -32.28
N PRO A 83 24.38 35.42 -31.96
CA PRO A 83 24.74 34.52 -30.88
C PRO A 83 24.49 35.09 -29.49
N SER A 84 24.14 34.22 -28.55
CA SER A 84 24.18 34.47 -27.12
C SER A 84 25.23 33.59 -26.44
N GLU A 85 25.99 34.13 -25.49
CA GLU A 85 26.96 33.35 -24.71
C GLU A 85 26.23 32.45 -23.71
N VAL A 86 26.58 31.16 -23.67
CA VAL A 86 25.98 30.16 -22.79
C VAL A 86 27.06 29.43 -22.00
N VAL A 87 26.71 28.85 -20.85
CA VAL A 87 27.64 28.09 -20.00
C VAL A 87 27.09 26.68 -19.83
N ARG A 88 27.96 25.67 -19.88
CA ARG A 88 27.60 24.28 -19.56
C ARG A 88 27.47 24.12 -18.05
N GLU A 89 26.30 23.67 -17.61
CA GLU A 89 26.07 23.20 -16.26
C GLU A 89 26.36 21.69 -16.21
N PHE A 90 27.24 21.27 -15.30
CA PHE A 90 27.62 19.87 -15.13
C PHE A 90 27.01 19.34 -13.83
N THR A 91 25.92 18.58 -13.94
CA THR A 91 25.40 17.79 -12.82
C THR A 91 26.31 16.57 -12.63
N PRO A 92 26.82 16.29 -11.41
CA PRO A 92 27.71 15.17 -11.19
C PRO A 92 26.97 13.84 -11.40
N VAL A 93 27.33 13.13 -12.48
CA VAL A 93 26.95 11.74 -12.70
C VAL A 93 28.03 10.87 -12.08
N GLY A 94 27.66 10.06 -11.09
CA GLY A 94 28.55 9.05 -10.50
C GLY A 94 29.10 8.13 -11.58
N ALA A 95 30.44 8.02 -11.64
CA ALA A 95 31.24 7.22 -12.57
C ALA A 95 30.71 5.77 -12.74
N SER A 96 30.77 5.10 -13.90
CA SER A 96 31.68 5.18 -15.05
C SER A 96 31.06 4.53 -16.30
N MET A 97 31.04 5.24 -17.44
CA MET A 97 30.94 4.59 -18.76
C MET A 97 32.33 4.12 -19.20
N ARG A 98 32.50 2.80 -19.38
CA ARG A 98 33.51 2.19 -20.24
C ARG A 98 32.86 1.10 -21.09
N GLU A 99 32.70 1.46 -22.36
CA GLU A 99 32.66 0.64 -23.59
C GLU A 99 32.12 -0.81 -23.55
N SER A 100 30.93 -0.93 -24.13
CA SER A 100 30.47 -1.95 -25.09
C SER A 100 30.55 -3.44 -24.71
N VAL A 101 29.41 -3.98 -24.27
CA VAL A 101 28.89 -5.29 -24.74
C VAL A 101 27.39 -5.12 -24.94
N ALA A 102 26.89 -5.60 -26.08
CA ALA A 102 25.56 -5.38 -26.64
C ALA A 102 24.40 -5.35 -25.61
N LEU A 103 23.75 -4.19 -25.48
CA LEU A 103 22.44 -4.06 -24.84
C LEU A 103 21.36 -4.35 -25.89
N ILE A 104 20.54 -5.37 -25.61
CA ILE A 104 19.22 -5.53 -26.20
C ILE A 104 18.32 -4.57 -25.41
N GLU A 105 17.99 -3.43 -26.00
CA GLU A 105 17.00 -2.51 -25.43
C GLU A 105 15.59 -3.03 -25.74
N ALA A 106 14.87 -3.44 -24.69
CA ALA A 106 13.42 -3.45 -24.69
C ALA A 106 12.97 -2.58 -23.51
N VAL A 107 12.36 -1.45 -23.82
CA VAL A 107 11.74 -0.55 -22.83
C VAL A 107 10.51 -1.25 -22.26
N GLY A 108 10.62 -1.74 -21.03
CA GLY A 108 9.54 -2.29 -20.23
C GLY A 108 9.73 -1.90 -18.75
N ASP A 109 8.63 -1.70 -18.03
CA ASP A 109 8.59 -1.23 -16.65
C ASP A 109 9.63 -1.91 -15.72
N VAL A 110 10.46 -1.09 -15.06
CA VAL A 110 11.55 -1.51 -14.16
C VAL A 110 11.06 -2.17 -12.85
N GLU A 111 9.75 -2.39 -12.69
CA GLU A 111 9.20 -3.05 -11.52
C GLU A 111 9.08 -4.56 -11.71
N LYS A 112 10.09 -5.30 -11.20
CA LYS A 112 10.07 -6.70 -10.68
C LYS A 112 11.19 -7.63 -11.22
N SER A 113 12.39 -7.14 -11.52
CA SER A 113 13.51 -8.05 -11.79
C SER A 113 13.90 -8.82 -10.52
N ARG A 114 13.73 -10.15 -10.54
CA ARG A 114 13.97 -11.10 -9.42
C ARG A 114 15.10 -12.10 -9.70
N SER A 115 15.76 -11.94 -10.84
CA SER A 115 16.87 -12.77 -11.29
C SER A 115 18.17 -11.95 -11.24
N PHE A 116 19.22 -12.54 -10.68
CA PHE A 116 20.52 -11.86 -10.53
C PHE A 116 21.62 -12.71 -11.14
N LEU A 117 22.50 -12.09 -11.92
CA LEU A 117 23.73 -12.75 -12.36
C LEU A 117 24.72 -12.75 -11.21
N ILE A 118 25.14 -13.94 -10.79
CA ILE A 118 26.11 -14.11 -9.72
C ILE A 118 27.34 -14.86 -10.21
N ARG A 119 28.49 -14.55 -9.61
CA ARG A 119 29.70 -15.36 -9.68
C ARG A 119 29.63 -16.36 -8.55
N VAL A 120 29.61 -17.64 -8.90
CA VAL A 120 29.53 -18.73 -7.91
C VAL A 120 30.92 -19.02 -7.34
N ILE A 121 31.94 -19.08 -8.20
CA ILE A 121 33.33 -19.35 -7.80
C ILE A 121 34.31 -18.89 -8.90
N ARG A 122 35.50 -18.42 -8.48
CA ARG A 122 36.63 -18.11 -9.38
C ARG A 122 37.70 -19.21 -9.29
N ALA A 123 38.31 -19.55 -10.42
CA ALA A 123 39.46 -20.43 -10.49
C ALA A 123 40.65 -19.83 -9.74
N GLY A 124 41.41 -20.66 -9.03
CA GLY A 124 42.56 -20.23 -8.24
C GLY A 124 42.54 -20.76 -6.81
N THR A 125 43.33 -20.12 -5.94
CA THR A 125 43.44 -20.52 -4.53
C THR A 125 42.49 -19.71 -3.67
N SER A 126 41.59 -20.38 -2.95
CA SER A 126 40.69 -19.79 -1.97
C SER A 126 41.41 -19.36 -0.68
N ALA A 127 40.76 -18.47 0.09
CA ALA A 127 41.19 -18.06 1.43
C ALA A 127 41.41 -19.23 2.40
N ASN A 128 40.70 -20.35 2.17
CA ASN A 128 40.79 -21.58 2.98
C ASN A 128 41.90 -22.55 2.51
N ASN A 129 42.88 -22.09 1.70
CA ASN A 129 43.96 -22.90 1.13
C ASN A 129 43.48 -24.09 0.28
N LYS A 130 42.29 -23.99 -0.32
CA LYS A 130 41.81 -24.95 -1.34
C LYS A 130 42.04 -24.39 -2.73
N GLY A 131 42.58 -25.20 -3.63
CA GLY A 131 42.84 -24.83 -5.02
C GLY A 131 41.74 -25.34 -5.94
N TYR A 132 41.28 -24.50 -6.86
CA TYR A 132 40.23 -24.81 -7.83
C TYR A 132 40.76 -24.63 -9.27
N PRO A 133 41.22 -25.72 -9.92
CA PRO A 133 41.73 -25.65 -11.29
C PRO A 133 40.62 -25.36 -12.31
N VAL A 134 40.95 -24.61 -13.36
CA VAL A 134 40.05 -24.25 -14.48
C VAL A 134 39.40 -25.48 -15.12
N ALA A 135 40.17 -26.56 -15.35
CA ALA A 135 39.64 -27.78 -15.97
C ALA A 135 38.51 -28.42 -15.14
N VAL A 136 38.62 -28.37 -13.81
CA VAL A 136 37.64 -28.96 -12.89
C VAL A 136 36.38 -28.09 -12.80
N LEU A 137 36.53 -26.77 -12.75
CA LEU A 137 35.40 -25.84 -12.76
C LEU A 137 34.62 -25.91 -14.07
N ARG A 138 35.31 -26.08 -15.19
CA ARG A 138 34.69 -26.25 -16.51
C ARG A 138 33.84 -27.51 -16.61
N GLU A 139 34.33 -28.65 -16.11
CA GLU A 139 33.54 -29.89 -16.06
C GLU A 139 32.33 -29.77 -15.13
N ALA A 140 32.48 -29.02 -14.04
CA ALA A 140 31.46 -28.93 -13.01
C ALA A 140 30.38 -27.86 -13.24
N ALA A 141 30.56 -26.92 -14.17
CA ALA A 141 29.61 -25.83 -14.39
C ALA A 141 28.14 -26.28 -14.54
N PRO A 142 27.81 -27.36 -15.29
CA PRO A 142 26.43 -27.83 -15.41
C PRO A 142 25.82 -28.36 -14.10
N LEU A 143 26.65 -28.81 -13.16
CA LEU A 143 26.18 -29.37 -11.88
C LEU A 143 25.57 -28.30 -10.97
N PHE A 144 25.87 -27.02 -11.20
CA PHE A 144 25.35 -25.91 -10.40
C PHE A 144 23.89 -25.56 -10.75
N ASN A 145 23.37 -26.02 -11.89
CA ASN A 145 21.96 -25.83 -12.25
C ASN A 145 21.03 -26.59 -11.31
N GLY A 146 19.99 -25.93 -10.81
CA GLY A 146 19.05 -26.46 -9.82
C GLY A 146 19.58 -26.50 -8.39
N THR A 147 20.75 -25.90 -8.12
CA THR A 147 21.31 -25.84 -6.76
C THR A 147 20.54 -24.85 -5.90
N ARG A 148 20.25 -25.24 -4.66
CA ARG A 148 19.52 -24.43 -3.66
C ARG A 148 20.43 -23.35 -3.07
N VAL A 149 19.86 -22.17 -2.86
CA VAL A 149 20.57 -21.03 -2.27
C VAL A 149 20.00 -20.67 -0.92
N PHE A 150 20.85 -20.62 0.12
CA PHE A 150 20.46 -20.31 1.49
C PHE A 150 21.13 -19.02 2.00
N ILE A 151 20.49 -18.31 2.92
CA ILE A 151 21.15 -17.28 3.74
C ILE A 151 21.76 -17.94 4.98
N LYS A 152 23.05 -17.72 5.21
CA LYS A 152 23.74 -18.21 6.41
C LYS A 152 24.69 -17.16 6.96
N SER A 153 24.94 -17.21 8.26
CA SER A 153 26.10 -16.54 8.84
C SER A 153 27.39 -17.30 8.52
N ASP A 154 28.53 -16.59 8.56
CA ASP A 154 29.84 -17.17 8.29
C ASP A 154 30.15 -18.36 9.24
N ASP A 155 29.77 -18.26 10.51
CA ASP A 155 29.93 -19.32 11.52
C ASP A 155 29.09 -20.56 11.22
N GLU A 156 27.85 -20.38 10.75
CA GLU A 156 26.95 -21.48 10.39
C GLU A 156 27.39 -22.20 9.12
N HIS A 157 27.91 -21.44 8.14
CA HIS A 157 28.47 -21.99 6.91
C HIS A 157 29.73 -22.81 7.18
N LEU A 158 30.69 -22.28 7.96
CA LEU A 158 31.91 -23.01 8.35
C LEU A 158 31.60 -24.26 9.19
N GLY A 159 30.54 -24.21 10.01
CA GLY A 159 30.07 -25.33 10.81
C GLY A 159 29.25 -26.39 10.04
N GLY A 160 28.95 -26.18 8.76
CA GLY A 160 28.10 -27.08 7.95
C GLY A 160 26.65 -27.17 8.44
N LYS A 161 26.18 -26.19 9.22
CA LYS A 161 24.82 -26.11 9.79
C LYS A 161 23.93 -25.20 8.93
N GLY A 162 22.67 -25.00 9.34
CA GLY A 162 21.78 -24.00 8.74
C GLY A 162 21.07 -24.40 7.44
N LYS A 163 20.93 -25.71 7.14
CA LYS A 163 20.11 -26.21 6.02
C LYS A 163 18.62 -26.28 6.42
N ASP A 164 18.03 -25.13 6.76
CA ASP A 164 16.61 -24.97 7.11
C ASP A 164 15.84 -24.38 5.91
N VAL A 165 14.61 -24.83 5.70
CA VAL A 165 13.71 -24.31 4.66
C VAL A 165 13.44 -22.82 4.86
N ARG A 166 13.44 -22.33 6.10
CA ARG A 166 13.26 -20.89 6.40
C ARG A 166 14.37 -19.99 5.84
N ASN A 167 15.55 -20.56 5.62
CA ASN A 167 16.70 -19.82 5.12
C ASN A 167 16.87 -19.97 3.61
N LEU A 168 16.00 -20.74 2.95
CA LEU A 168 16.06 -20.99 1.52
C LEU A 168 15.52 -19.79 0.75
N ILE A 169 16.36 -19.14 -0.05
CA ILE A 169 16.00 -17.92 -0.77
C ILE A 169 15.75 -18.11 -2.26
N GLY A 170 16.25 -19.18 -2.84
CA GLY A 170 16.16 -19.35 -4.29
C GLY A 170 16.92 -20.53 -4.85
N GLY A 171 17.03 -20.54 -6.17
CA GLY A 171 17.74 -21.57 -6.93
C GLY A 171 18.61 -20.97 -8.02
N LEU A 172 19.64 -21.72 -8.43
CA LEU A 172 20.51 -21.35 -9.54
C LEU A 172 20.05 -21.99 -10.85
N ARG A 173 20.12 -21.24 -11.94
CA ARG A 173 19.94 -21.72 -13.32
C ARG A 173 21.00 -21.12 -14.25
N ASP A 174 21.07 -21.63 -15.47
CA ASP A 174 21.96 -21.15 -16.53
C ASP A 174 23.45 -21.02 -16.13
N ALA A 175 23.93 -21.91 -15.25
CA ALA A 175 25.31 -21.97 -14.81
C ALA A 175 26.26 -22.29 -15.98
N LYS A 176 27.22 -21.40 -16.22
CA LYS A 176 28.18 -21.48 -17.32
C LYS A 176 29.58 -21.13 -16.83
N PHE A 177 30.57 -21.79 -17.41
CA PHE A 177 31.97 -21.44 -17.21
C PHE A 177 32.38 -20.33 -18.18
N VAL A 178 32.89 -19.23 -17.65
CA VAL A 178 33.42 -18.09 -18.40
C VAL A 178 34.95 -18.13 -18.32
N GLU A 179 35.62 -18.14 -19.47
CA GLU A 179 37.09 -18.14 -19.54
C GLU A 179 37.65 -16.76 -19.19
N GLY A 180 38.75 -16.73 -18.43
CA GLY A 180 39.49 -15.51 -18.12
C GLY A 180 40.46 -15.10 -19.23
N ALA A 181 41.11 -13.95 -19.05
CA ALA A 181 42.07 -13.41 -20.02
C ALA A 181 43.34 -14.27 -20.16
N THR A 182 43.64 -15.11 -19.16
CA THR A 182 44.76 -16.05 -19.18
C THR A 182 44.26 -17.50 -19.05
N PRO A 183 44.99 -18.51 -19.57
CA PRO A 183 44.55 -19.92 -19.55
C PRO A 183 44.32 -20.50 -18.15
N ASP A 184 44.91 -19.89 -17.12
CA ASP A 184 44.81 -20.30 -15.72
C ASP A 184 43.69 -19.55 -14.96
N GLU A 185 42.98 -18.63 -15.64
CA GLU A 185 41.89 -17.85 -15.08
C GLU A 185 40.54 -18.26 -15.69
N GLY A 186 39.49 -18.23 -14.86
CA GLY A 186 38.11 -18.41 -15.29
C GLY A 186 37.18 -18.49 -14.09
N GLU A 187 35.88 -18.45 -14.33
CA GLU A 187 34.88 -18.42 -13.27
C GLU A 187 33.58 -19.11 -13.69
N ILE A 188 32.79 -19.52 -12.71
CA ILE A 188 31.43 -20.02 -12.94
C ILE A 188 30.47 -18.88 -12.64
N GLN A 189 29.69 -18.49 -13.63
CA GLN A 189 28.58 -17.56 -13.48
C GLN A 189 27.26 -18.33 -13.57
N ALA A 190 26.26 -17.94 -12.77
CA ALA A 190 24.93 -18.52 -12.79
C ALA A 190 23.88 -17.45 -12.51
N VAL A 191 22.64 -17.71 -12.92
CA VAL A 191 21.49 -16.85 -12.61
C VAL A 191 20.84 -17.34 -11.33
N LEU A 192 20.77 -16.47 -10.33
CA LEU A 192 20.05 -16.67 -9.09
C LEU A 192 18.62 -16.15 -9.24
N ASP A 193 17.65 -17.05 -9.17
CA ASP A 193 16.24 -16.69 -9.05
C ASP A 193 15.82 -16.71 -7.59
N VAL A 194 15.37 -15.57 -7.08
CA VAL A 194 14.94 -15.39 -5.68
C VAL A 194 13.42 -15.55 -5.58
N PHE A 195 12.94 -16.26 -4.56
CA PHE A 195 11.50 -16.46 -4.35
C PHE A 195 10.73 -15.18 -4.04
N ASP A 196 9.45 -15.15 -4.41
CA ASP A 196 8.53 -14.03 -4.17
C ASP A 196 8.38 -13.69 -2.68
N SER A 197 8.40 -14.71 -1.82
CA SER A 197 8.36 -14.53 -0.36
C SER A 197 9.59 -13.81 0.20
N GLU A 198 10.68 -13.74 -0.57
CA GLU A 198 11.97 -13.15 -0.17
C GLU A 198 12.22 -11.78 -0.83
N ALA A 199 11.16 -11.01 -1.04
CA ALA A 199 11.21 -9.68 -1.67
C ALA A 199 12.20 -8.72 -0.97
N VAL A 200 12.40 -8.86 0.34
CA VAL A 200 13.34 -8.04 1.12
C VAL A 200 14.79 -8.33 0.72
N VAL A 201 15.14 -9.61 0.49
CA VAL A 201 16.48 -10.03 0.07
C VAL A 201 16.74 -9.59 -1.37
N ALA A 202 15.77 -9.79 -2.26
CA ALA A 202 15.84 -9.32 -3.64
C ALA A 202 15.99 -7.79 -3.71
N GLY A 203 15.31 -7.03 -2.84
CA GLY A 203 15.45 -5.58 -2.73
C GLY A 203 16.87 -5.15 -2.37
N LYS A 204 17.49 -5.80 -1.38
CA LYS A 204 18.87 -5.52 -0.97
C LYS A 204 19.90 -5.83 -2.07
N LEU A 205 19.75 -6.96 -2.76
CA LEU A 205 20.63 -7.33 -3.88
C LEU A 205 20.48 -6.33 -5.04
N ARG A 206 19.27 -5.85 -5.32
CA ARG A 206 19.02 -4.83 -6.35
C ARG A 206 19.67 -3.50 -6.00
N GLU A 207 19.44 -3.00 -4.79
CA GLU A 207 20.05 -1.76 -4.31
C GLU A 207 21.59 -1.84 -4.31
N ALA A 208 22.15 -3.02 -4.01
CA ALA A 208 23.58 -3.25 -4.08
C ALA A 208 24.12 -3.13 -5.51
N VAL A 209 23.43 -3.71 -6.51
CA VAL A 209 23.82 -3.56 -7.93
C VAL A 209 23.68 -2.12 -8.39
N GLU A 210 22.55 -1.46 -8.10
CA GLU A 210 22.29 -0.07 -8.51
C GLU A 210 23.33 0.91 -7.96
N ARG A 211 23.86 0.64 -6.76
CA ARG A 211 24.86 1.50 -6.11
C ARG A 211 26.30 1.04 -6.30
N ASN A 212 26.56 0.02 -7.13
CA ASN A 212 27.89 -0.59 -7.29
C ASN A 212 28.52 -1.09 -5.96
N MET A 213 27.68 -1.59 -5.05
CA MET A 213 28.06 -2.15 -3.74
C MET A 213 28.05 -3.69 -3.74
N ASN A 214 28.31 -4.29 -4.90
CA ASN A 214 28.24 -5.73 -5.16
C ASN A 214 29.14 -6.58 -4.23
N HIS A 215 30.30 -6.04 -3.88
CA HIS A 215 31.30 -6.67 -3.01
C HIS A 215 30.82 -6.96 -1.58
N LEU A 216 29.68 -6.41 -1.16
CA LEU A 216 29.10 -6.67 0.16
C LEU A 216 28.42 -8.03 0.29
N PHE A 217 28.15 -8.70 -0.84
CA PHE A 217 27.45 -9.97 -0.89
C PHE A 217 28.35 -11.04 -1.49
N GLY A 218 28.81 -11.95 -0.63
CA GLY A 218 29.61 -13.10 -1.00
C GLY A 218 28.76 -14.34 -1.25
N PHE A 219 29.16 -15.15 -2.24
CA PHE A 219 28.59 -16.49 -2.45
C PHE A 219 29.62 -17.56 -2.14
N SER A 220 29.27 -18.52 -1.28
CA SER A 220 30.15 -19.65 -0.92
C SER A 220 29.51 -20.98 -1.25
N ILE A 221 30.32 -21.94 -1.68
CA ILE A 221 29.86 -23.24 -2.15
C ILE A 221 30.04 -24.34 -1.09
N ASP A 222 29.03 -25.18 -0.91
CA ASP A 222 29.13 -26.44 -0.17
C ASP A 222 29.08 -27.61 -1.16
N VAL A 223 30.21 -28.28 -1.35
CA VAL A 223 30.41 -29.31 -2.38
C VAL A 223 31.15 -30.52 -1.85
N GLU A 224 30.77 -31.69 -2.36
CA GLU A 224 31.51 -32.95 -2.22
C GLU A 224 32.34 -33.21 -3.47
N GLY A 225 33.56 -33.71 -3.27
CA GLY A 225 34.46 -34.03 -4.37
C GLY A 225 35.73 -34.72 -3.90
N THR A 226 36.55 -35.12 -4.86
CA THR A 226 37.90 -35.63 -4.61
C THR A 226 38.90 -34.48 -4.70
N ALA A 227 39.90 -34.49 -3.82
CA ALA A 227 40.96 -33.50 -3.80
C ALA A 227 42.32 -34.17 -3.58
N LYS A 228 43.36 -33.60 -4.17
CA LYS A 228 44.75 -34.03 -4.00
C LYS A 228 45.53 -32.97 -3.25
N ARG A 229 46.37 -33.40 -2.32
CA ARG A 229 47.26 -32.48 -1.60
C ARG A 229 48.46 -32.13 -2.48
N VAL A 230 48.63 -30.84 -2.78
CA VAL A 230 49.76 -30.29 -3.52
C VAL A 230 50.43 -29.25 -2.62
N GLY A 231 51.47 -29.68 -1.90
CA GLY A 231 52.14 -28.83 -0.91
C GLY A 231 51.24 -28.48 0.29
N ARG A 232 51.05 -27.18 0.55
CA ARG A 232 50.14 -26.66 1.59
C ARG A 232 48.69 -26.50 1.12
N ILE A 233 48.42 -26.67 -0.18
CA ILE A 233 47.12 -26.45 -0.80
C ILE A 233 46.44 -27.81 -1.05
N MET A 234 45.13 -27.88 -0.79
CA MET A 234 44.28 -29.01 -1.20
C MET A 234 43.61 -28.67 -2.51
N GLU A 235 44.06 -29.26 -3.61
CA GLU A 235 43.57 -28.97 -4.96
C GLU A 235 42.42 -29.91 -5.32
N ALA A 236 41.27 -29.37 -5.71
CA ALA A 236 40.12 -30.17 -6.14
C ALA A 236 40.42 -30.87 -7.47
N THR A 237 40.23 -32.19 -7.52
CA THR A 237 40.40 -32.98 -8.75
C THR A 237 39.09 -33.21 -9.48
N ARG A 238 37.97 -33.32 -8.74
CA ARG A 238 36.63 -33.50 -9.31
C ARG A 238 35.55 -33.18 -8.28
N PHE A 239 34.46 -32.51 -8.69
CA PHE A 239 33.24 -32.42 -7.88
C PHE A 239 32.29 -33.57 -8.18
N THR A 240 31.79 -34.21 -7.14
CA THR A 240 30.84 -35.33 -7.23
C THR A 240 29.41 -34.86 -6.99
N LYS A 241 29.20 -33.90 -6.09
CA LYS A 241 27.87 -33.38 -5.76
C LYS A 241 27.94 -31.96 -5.21
N ILE A 242 26.97 -31.14 -5.58
CA ILE A 242 26.81 -29.78 -5.08
C ILE A 242 25.61 -29.77 -4.12
N HIS A 243 25.83 -29.31 -2.89
CA HIS A 243 24.80 -29.33 -1.85
C HIS A 243 24.03 -28.01 -1.79
N SER A 244 24.75 -26.88 -1.76
CA SER A 244 24.16 -25.55 -1.80
C SER A 244 25.17 -24.49 -2.21
N VAL A 245 24.65 -23.32 -2.58
CA VAL A 245 25.42 -22.07 -2.65
C VAL A 245 24.83 -21.14 -1.61
N ASP A 246 25.63 -20.68 -0.65
CA ASP A 246 25.14 -19.90 0.48
C ASP A 246 25.51 -18.42 0.29
N LEU A 247 24.55 -17.52 0.54
CA LEU A 247 24.75 -16.08 0.58
C LEU A 247 25.33 -15.70 1.95
N ILE A 248 26.55 -15.19 1.94
CA ILE A 248 27.37 -14.83 3.12
C ILE A 248 28.03 -13.46 2.92
N VAL A 249 28.78 -12.97 3.91
CA VAL A 249 29.45 -11.67 3.80
C VAL A 249 30.81 -11.81 3.10
N GLU A 250 31.63 -12.77 3.52
CA GLU A 250 32.99 -12.95 2.96
C GLU A 250 33.16 -14.28 2.22
N ALA A 251 33.08 -14.24 0.89
CA ALA A 251 33.26 -15.43 0.06
C ALA A 251 34.72 -15.89 -0.01
N GLY A 252 35.00 -17.10 0.50
CA GLY A 252 36.36 -17.64 0.50
C GLY A 252 36.96 -17.96 -0.88
N ALA A 253 36.14 -18.15 -1.92
CA ALA A 253 36.57 -18.52 -3.27
C ALA A 253 36.15 -17.51 -4.36
N GLY A 254 35.91 -16.24 -3.96
CA GLY A 254 35.66 -15.14 -4.87
C GLY A 254 34.27 -15.14 -5.51
N GLY A 255 33.26 -15.71 -4.85
CA GLY A 255 31.86 -15.59 -5.29
C GLY A 255 31.28 -14.22 -4.93
N GLU A 256 30.59 -13.57 -5.87
CA GLU A 256 30.16 -12.17 -5.76
C GLU A 256 28.91 -11.93 -6.63
N LEU A 257 28.11 -10.93 -6.28
CA LEU A 257 27.03 -10.42 -7.13
C LEU A 257 27.59 -9.69 -8.36
N ILE A 258 27.15 -10.02 -9.58
CA ILE A 258 27.67 -9.37 -10.80
C ILE A 258 26.72 -8.29 -11.30
N ASN A 259 25.48 -8.66 -11.63
CA ASN A 259 24.53 -7.73 -12.22
C ASN A 259 23.08 -8.18 -11.97
N LEU A 260 22.13 -7.24 -12.15
CA LEU A 260 20.72 -7.56 -12.27
C LEU A 260 20.48 -8.14 -13.66
N ILE A 261 19.78 -9.27 -13.71
CA ILE A 261 19.18 -9.72 -14.96
C ILE A 261 17.75 -9.22 -14.88
N GLU A 262 17.40 -8.26 -15.74
CA GLU A 262 15.99 -8.12 -16.08
C GLU A 262 15.57 -9.49 -16.57
N ALA A 263 14.72 -10.15 -15.78
CA ALA A 263 13.96 -11.26 -16.28
C ALA A 263 13.34 -10.68 -17.53
N VAL A 264 13.85 -11.10 -18.70
CA VAL A 264 13.14 -10.97 -19.97
C VAL A 264 11.75 -11.33 -19.56
N ALA A 265 10.85 -10.34 -19.58
CA ALA A 265 9.45 -10.61 -19.46
C ALA A 265 9.27 -11.69 -20.49
N SER A 266 9.09 -12.92 -20.01
CA SER A 266 8.66 -13.97 -20.88
C SER A 266 7.39 -13.37 -21.42
N ASN A 267 7.42 -12.95 -22.68
CA ASN A 267 6.28 -13.12 -23.52
C ASN A 267 6.03 -14.62 -23.46
N THR A 268 5.35 -15.04 -22.39
CA THR A 268 4.82 -16.36 -22.18
C THR A 268 3.63 -16.45 -23.13
N ASN A 269 3.96 -16.45 -24.42
CA ASN A 269 3.26 -17.26 -25.39
C ASN A 269 3.39 -18.75 -25.00
N ASP A 270 4.21 -19.13 -24.01
CA ASP A 270 4.36 -20.51 -23.55
C ASP A 270 3.16 -21.02 -22.68
N GLU A 271 2.42 -20.17 -21.98
CA GLU A 271 1.18 -20.62 -21.27
C GLU A 271 -0.01 -20.72 -22.23
N ASP A 272 -0.13 -19.78 -23.16
CA ASP A 272 -1.12 -19.82 -24.23
C ASP A 272 -0.82 -20.94 -25.24
N ASP A 273 0.44 -21.19 -25.61
CA ASP A 273 0.82 -22.32 -26.46
C ASP A 273 0.63 -23.66 -25.77
N ALA A 274 0.89 -23.77 -24.46
CA ALA A 274 0.64 -25.00 -23.71
C ALA A 274 -0.86 -25.30 -23.55
N MET A 275 -1.70 -24.27 -23.34
CA MET A 275 -3.15 -24.43 -23.27
C MET A 275 -3.74 -24.72 -24.65
N LYS A 276 -3.28 -24.03 -25.69
CA LYS A 276 -3.65 -24.23 -27.11
C LYS A 276 -3.25 -25.62 -27.61
N GLN A 277 -2.06 -26.11 -27.27
CA GLN A 277 -1.65 -27.49 -27.58
C GLN A 277 -2.55 -28.52 -26.91
N ARG A 278 -2.91 -28.33 -25.64
CA ARG A 278 -3.86 -29.22 -24.94
C ARG A 278 -5.26 -29.18 -25.56
N MET A 279 -5.71 -28.02 -26.02
CA MET A 279 -7.00 -27.87 -26.69
C MET A 279 -6.99 -28.53 -28.08
N LEU A 280 -5.93 -28.36 -28.87
CA LEU A 280 -5.76 -29.03 -30.16
C LEU A 280 -5.65 -30.56 -30.01
N GLU A 281 -4.98 -31.06 -28.97
CA GLU A 281 -4.94 -32.49 -28.65
C GLU A 281 -6.32 -33.03 -28.29
N ALA A 282 -7.11 -32.28 -27.51
CA ALA A 282 -8.47 -32.67 -27.16
C ALA A 282 -9.40 -32.67 -28.40
N ILE A 283 -9.28 -31.69 -29.29
CA ILE A 283 -10.01 -31.65 -30.57
C ILE A 283 -9.61 -32.85 -31.45
N ARG A 284 -8.32 -33.17 -31.57
CA ARG A 284 -7.83 -34.36 -32.30
C ARG A 284 -8.39 -35.64 -31.69
N LYS A 285 -8.45 -35.74 -30.37
CA LYS A 285 -8.99 -36.91 -29.67
C LYS A 285 -10.50 -37.10 -29.91
N ALA A 286 -11.26 -36.01 -30.00
CA ALA A 286 -12.68 -36.06 -30.35
C ALA A 286 -12.93 -36.40 -31.83
N ASN A 287 -12.04 -35.99 -32.74
CA ASN A 287 -12.16 -36.17 -34.19
C ASN A 287 -11.23 -37.26 -34.77
N ASN A 288 -11.18 -38.43 -34.11
CA ASN A 288 -10.45 -39.63 -34.57
C ASN A 288 -8.98 -39.38 -35.01
N GLY A 289 -8.27 -38.50 -34.30
CA GLY A 289 -6.86 -38.20 -34.53
C GLY A 289 -6.58 -37.12 -35.59
N SER A 290 -7.62 -36.51 -36.18
CA SER A 290 -7.49 -35.45 -37.19
C SER A 290 -8.11 -34.14 -36.74
N LEU A 291 -7.58 -33.00 -37.23
CA LEU A 291 -8.18 -31.69 -36.98
C LEU A 291 -9.35 -31.43 -37.97
N PRO A 292 -10.40 -30.67 -37.57
CA PRO A 292 -11.51 -30.33 -38.45
C PRO A 292 -11.02 -29.61 -39.72
N GLN A 293 -11.61 -29.94 -40.87
CA GLN A 293 -11.24 -29.35 -42.17
C GLN A 293 -11.51 -27.83 -42.16
N GLY A 294 -10.45 -27.02 -42.30
CA GLY A 294 -10.55 -25.55 -42.39
C GLY A 294 -10.33 -24.77 -41.09
N LEU A 295 -9.91 -25.43 -40.00
CA LEU A 295 -9.53 -24.75 -38.76
C LEU A 295 -8.17 -24.04 -38.93
N ASP A 296 -8.12 -22.73 -38.71
CA ASP A 296 -6.84 -22.00 -38.61
C ASP A 296 -6.24 -22.21 -37.22
N GLU A 297 -5.11 -22.91 -37.15
CA GLU A 297 -4.42 -23.22 -35.90
C GLU A 297 -3.80 -21.97 -35.26
N ASN A 298 -3.73 -20.83 -35.94
CA ASN A 298 -3.19 -19.58 -35.39
C ASN A 298 -4.25 -18.63 -34.82
N ASP A 299 -5.54 -18.90 -35.06
CA ASP A 299 -6.66 -18.10 -34.55
C ASP A 299 -7.20 -18.71 -33.23
N GLU A 300 -6.96 -18.03 -32.12
CA GLU A 300 -7.30 -18.51 -30.76
C GLU A 300 -8.82 -18.65 -30.55
N ASP A 301 -9.62 -17.76 -31.13
CA ASP A 301 -11.08 -17.81 -31.01
C ASP A 301 -11.66 -18.98 -31.82
N ALA A 302 -11.05 -19.29 -32.97
CA ALA A 302 -11.41 -20.45 -33.77
C ALA A 302 -11.08 -21.77 -33.05
N VAL A 303 -9.89 -21.88 -32.45
CA VAL A 303 -9.48 -23.07 -31.67
C VAL A 303 -10.34 -23.24 -30.43
N PHE A 304 -10.69 -22.15 -29.73
CA PHE A 304 -11.57 -22.22 -28.57
C PHE A 304 -13.00 -22.62 -28.92
N THR A 305 -13.53 -22.13 -30.04
CA THR A 305 -14.85 -22.51 -30.54
C THR A 305 -14.91 -23.99 -30.92
N ALA A 306 -13.89 -24.47 -31.65
CA ALA A 306 -13.78 -25.87 -32.03
C ALA A 306 -13.58 -26.81 -30.82
N PHE A 307 -12.83 -26.39 -29.81
CA PHE A 307 -12.67 -27.14 -28.56
C PHE A 307 -14.00 -27.26 -27.81
N LYS A 308 -14.76 -26.16 -27.71
CA LYS A 308 -16.08 -26.14 -27.07
C LYS A 308 -17.09 -27.00 -27.82
N GLU A 309 -17.00 -27.09 -29.14
CA GLU A 309 -17.82 -27.97 -29.95
C GLU A 309 -17.43 -29.45 -29.80
N ALA A 310 -16.12 -29.74 -29.77
CA ALA A 310 -15.57 -31.08 -29.53
C ALA A 310 -15.81 -31.62 -28.10
N THR A 311 -15.98 -30.74 -27.11
CA THR A 311 -16.24 -31.09 -25.70
C THR A 311 -17.70 -30.97 -25.28
N LYS A 312 -18.61 -30.65 -26.21
CA LYS A 312 -20.05 -30.76 -25.95
C LYS A 312 -20.41 -32.25 -25.74
N PRO A 313 -21.02 -32.62 -24.60
CA PRO A 313 -21.49 -33.99 -24.42
C PRO A 313 -22.64 -34.27 -25.41
N GLU A 314 -22.46 -35.23 -26.30
CA GLU A 314 -23.57 -35.77 -27.09
C GLU A 314 -24.67 -36.31 -26.14
N PRO A 315 -25.95 -36.17 -26.52
CA PRO A 315 -27.06 -36.67 -25.72
C PRO A 315 -26.97 -38.20 -25.65
N VAL A 316 -26.57 -38.70 -24.48
CA VAL A 316 -26.43 -40.13 -24.21
C VAL A 316 -27.80 -40.80 -24.33
N GLN A 317 -27.97 -41.56 -25.42
CA GLN A 317 -28.92 -42.66 -25.49
C GLN A 317 -28.56 -43.68 -24.40
N ALA A 318 -29.58 -44.10 -23.67
CA ALA A 318 -29.46 -45.00 -22.52
C ALA A 318 -28.66 -46.28 -22.85
N PRO A 319 -27.68 -46.67 -22.02
CA PRO A 319 -26.90 -47.87 -22.26
C PRO A 319 -27.71 -49.15 -21.99
N ALA A 320 -27.50 -50.14 -22.86
CA ALA A 320 -28.05 -51.48 -22.76
C ALA A 320 -27.59 -52.17 -21.45
N LYS A 321 -28.56 -52.73 -20.71
CA LYS A 321 -28.34 -53.52 -19.50
C LYS A 321 -27.89 -54.93 -19.86
N THR A 322 -26.84 -55.41 -19.19
CA THR A 322 -26.61 -56.84 -18.96
C THR A 322 -26.13 -57.00 -17.52
N GLY A 323 -26.80 -57.86 -16.76
CA GLY A 323 -26.47 -58.20 -15.37
C GLY A 323 -27.62 -57.91 -14.41
N ASP A 324 -28.19 -58.97 -13.84
CA ASP A 324 -29.21 -58.98 -12.79
C ASP A 324 -28.98 -57.94 -11.70
N GLU A 325 -29.96 -57.06 -11.48
CA GLU A 325 -30.41 -56.55 -10.18
C GLU A 325 -31.62 -55.62 -10.39
N ALA A 326 -32.61 -55.71 -9.49
CA ALA A 326 -33.93 -55.09 -9.62
C ALA A 326 -33.89 -53.54 -9.77
N PRO A 327 -34.85 -52.91 -10.46
CA PRO A 327 -34.86 -51.46 -10.64
C PRO A 327 -35.11 -50.73 -9.32
N ILE A 328 -34.14 -49.91 -8.89
CA ILE A 328 -34.26 -48.97 -7.77
C ILE A 328 -35.46 -48.05 -8.01
N THR A 329 -36.40 -48.02 -7.07
CA THR A 329 -37.62 -47.21 -7.15
C THR A 329 -37.34 -45.73 -6.88
N ARG A 330 -38.17 -44.81 -7.40
CA ARG A 330 -38.07 -43.36 -7.11
C ARG A 330 -38.10 -43.02 -5.61
N ALA A 331 -38.63 -43.91 -4.77
CA ALA A 331 -38.62 -43.78 -3.33
C ALA A 331 -37.21 -44.02 -2.74
N GLU A 332 -36.46 -44.99 -3.26
CA GLU A 332 -35.11 -45.33 -2.79
C GLU A 332 -34.07 -44.26 -3.18
N LEU A 333 -34.23 -43.61 -4.34
CA LEU A 333 -33.41 -42.45 -4.74
C LEU A 333 -33.54 -41.27 -3.78
N LYS A 334 -34.77 -40.94 -3.35
CA LYS A 334 -35.01 -39.86 -2.38
C LYS A 334 -34.41 -40.16 -1.00
N VAL A 335 -34.41 -41.44 -0.59
CA VAL A 335 -33.77 -41.87 0.67
C VAL A 335 -32.24 -41.75 0.58
N LEU A 336 -31.66 -41.95 -0.60
CA LEU A 336 -30.22 -41.78 -0.83
C LEU A 336 -29.79 -40.31 -0.83
N GLU A 337 -30.57 -39.43 -1.45
CA GLU A 337 -30.37 -37.97 -1.43
C GLU A 337 -30.48 -37.39 -0.01
N THR A 338 -31.48 -37.83 0.78
CA THR A 338 -31.62 -37.34 2.17
C THR A 338 -30.47 -37.82 3.06
N ARG A 339 -29.99 -39.05 2.88
CA ARG A 339 -28.86 -39.59 3.67
C ARG A 339 -27.53 -38.93 3.31
N THR A 340 -27.31 -38.59 2.04
CA THR A 340 -26.12 -37.84 1.62
C THR A 340 -26.12 -36.42 2.20
N ALA A 341 -27.26 -35.72 2.17
CA ALA A 341 -27.40 -34.41 2.80
C ALA A 341 -27.17 -34.44 4.34
N MET A 342 -27.64 -35.50 5.03
CA MET A 342 -27.39 -35.66 6.47
C MET A 342 -25.91 -35.88 6.79
N ARG A 343 -25.17 -36.67 5.97
CA ARG A 343 -23.72 -36.85 6.16
C ARG A 343 -22.95 -35.55 5.97
N GLU A 344 -23.36 -34.72 5.02
CA GLU A 344 -22.76 -33.41 4.78
C GLU A 344 -23.02 -32.44 5.94
N ALA A 345 -24.23 -32.48 6.52
CA ALA A 345 -24.56 -31.70 7.72
C ALA A 345 -23.71 -32.07 8.95
N VAL A 346 -23.33 -33.35 9.12
CA VAL A 346 -22.40 -33.75 10.20
C VAL A 346 -21.01 -33.19 9.97
N ARG A 347 -20.48 -33.27 8.74
CA ARG A 347 -19.13 -32.78 8.42
C ARG A 347 -18.99 -31.27 8.60
N THR A 348 -20.07 -30.52 8.38
CA THR A 348 -20.11 -29.05 8.53
C THR A 348 -20.43 -28.58 9.96
N SER A 349 -20.76 -29.49 10.88
CA SER A 349 -21.21 -29.16 12.25
C SER A 349 -20.11 -28.74 13.24
N ASN A 350 -18.83 -28.73 12.83
CA ASN A 350 -17.67 -28.43 13.68
C ASN A 350 -17.54 -29.29 14.95
N LEU A 351 -18.19 -30.46 15.01
CA LEU A 351 -18.04 -31.42 16.10
C LEU A 351 -16.68 -32.15 16.02
N PRO A 352 -16.08 -32.61 17.14
CA PRO A 352 -14.87 -33.43 17.11
C PRO A 352 -15.05 -34.74 16.33
N GLU A 353 -13.98 -35.24 15.70
CA GLU A 353 -13.98 -36.38 14.76
C GLU A 353 -14.68 -37.64 15.32
N LYS A 354 -14.43 -37.96 16.61
CA LYS A 354 -15.08 -39.12 17.27
C LYS A 354 -16.59 -38.97 17.43
N ALA A 355 -17.10 -37.74 17.59
CA ALA A 355 -18.53 -37.47 17.70
C ALA A 355 -19.19 -37.51 16.31
N GLN A 356 -18.48 -37.05 15.27
CA GLN A 356 -18.92 -37.20 13.88
C GLN A 356 -19.05 -38.68 13.50
N ASP A 357 -18.06 -39.51 13.83
CA ASP A 357 -18.09 -40.95 13.57
C ASP A 357 -19.26 -41.67 14.25
N LYS A 358 -19.60 -41.25 15.48
CA LYS A 358 -20.75 -41.79 16.22
C LYS A 358 -22.08 -41.47 15.52
N LEU A 359 -22.26 -40.22 15.07
CA LEU A 359 -23.46 -39.78 14.34
C LEU A 359 -23.57 -40.45 12.96
N ILE A 360 -22.45 -40.67 12.26
CA ILE A 360 -22.41 -41.39 10.98
C ILE A 360 -22.80 -42.86 11.17
N LYS A 361 -22.30 -43.54 12.22
CA LYS A 361 -22.71 -44.91 12.57
C LYS A 361 -24.20 -45.00 12.93
N GLN A 362 -24.73 -44.01 13.64
CA GLN A 362 -26.16 -43.96 13.98
C GLN A 362 -27.03 -43.81 12.72
N LEU A 363 -26.60 -43.00 11.76
CA LEU A 363 -27.25 -42.86 10.45
C LEU A 363 -27.30 -44.21 9.72
N GLU A 364 -26.20 -44.98 9.74
CA GLU A 364 -26.11 -46.30 9.10
C GLU A 364 -26.98 -47.38 9.75
N THR A 365 -27.24 -47.26 11.05
CA THR A 365 -27.95 -48.26 11.84
C THR A 365 -29.47 -48.05 11.82
N ASP A 366 -29.96 -46.81 11.68
CA ASP A 366 -31.39 -46.50 11.68
C ASP A 366 -31.90 -46.07 10.29
N PRO A 367 -32.63 -46.96 9.56
CA PRO A 367 -33.20 -46.63 8.25
C PRO A 367 -34.47 -45.75 8.31
N ALA A 368 -35.05 -45.49 9.48
CA ALA A 368 -36.27 -44.69 9.65
C ALA A 368 -36.01 -43.25 10.12
N LEU A 369 -34.74 -42.82 10.16
CA LEU A 369 -34.35 -41.52 10.70
C LEU A 369 -34.77 -40.38 9.76
N THR A 370 -35.59 -39.45 10.26
CA THR A 370 -36.02 -38.26 9.53
C THR A 370 -35.03 -37.09 9.74
N THR A 371 -35.01 -36.14 8.80
CA THR A 371 -34.08 -34.99 8.82
C THR A 371 -34.20 -34.14 10.09
N GLU A 372 -35.40 -34.04 10.67
CA GLU A 372 -35.62 -33.27 11.90
C GLU A 372 -35.04 -33.97 13.14
N LYS A 373 -35.31 -35.27 13.30
CA LYS A 373 -34.75 -36.06 14.40
C LYS A 373 -33.22 -36.13 14.34
N PHE A 374 -32.64 -36.08 13.15
CA PHE A 374 -31.19 -36.06 13.00
C PHE A 374 -30.57 -34.71 13.39
N LYS A 375 -31.24 -33.59 13.09
CA LYS A 375 -30.81 -32.27 13.60
C LYS A 375 -30.88 -32.20 15.13
N GLU A 376 -31.91 -32.79 15.73
CA GLU A 376 -32.03 -32.93 17.18
C GLU A 376 -30.90 -33.78 17.78
N ALA A 377 -30.49 -34.86 17.11
CA ALA A 377 -29.35 -35.68 17.54
C ALA A 377 -28.02 -34.90 17.48
N ILE A 378 -27.81 -34.07 16.45
CA ILE A 378 -26.63 -33.18 16.36
C ILE A 378 -26.64 -32.14 17.50
N SER A 379 -27.79 -31.53 17.80
CA SER A 379 -27.89 -30.58 18.91
C SER A 379 -27.68 -31.24 20.26
N ALA A 380 -28.21 -32.45 20.47
CA ALA A 380 -28.04 -33.19 21.71
C ALA A 380 -26.57 -33.62 21.94
N GLU A 381 -25.86 -34.04 20.89
CA GLU A 381 -24.43 -34.38 21.01
C GLU A 381 -23.58 -33.12 21.26
N ARG A 382 -23.97 -31.96 20.69
CA ARG A 382 -23.33 -30.67 20.98
C ARG A 382 -23.53 -30.25 22.43
N GLU A 383 -24.74 -30.42 22.97
CA GLU A 383 -25.06 -30.14 24.37
C GLU A 383 -24.35 -31.10 25.33
N TYR A 384 -24.27 -32.39 24.96
CA TYR A 384 -23.48 -33.39 25.69
C TYR A 384 -22.00 -32.99 25.76
N LEU A 385 -21.38 -32.58 24.64
CA LEU A 385 -19.99 -32.12 24.65
C LEU A 385 -19.80 -30.80 25.42
N ALA A 386 -20.78 -29.88 25.35
CA ALA A 386 -20.76 -28.66 26.15
C ALA A 386 -20.74 -28.96 27.65
N SER A 387 -21.47 -29.99 28.10
CA SER A 387 -21.46 -30.41 29.50
C SER A 387 -20.08 -30.87 30.01
N PHE A 388 -19.21 -31.41 29.13
CA PHE A 388 -17.83 -31.75 29.49
C PHE A 388 -16.90 -30.55 29.51
N THR A 389 -17.17 -29.50 28.72
CA THR A 389 -16.43 -28.24 28.79
C THR A 389 -16.80 -27.42 30.03
N GLU A 390 -18.06 -27.48 30.48
CA GLU A 390 -18.49 -26.88 31.76
C GLU A 390 -18.05 -27.73 32.96
N SER A 391 -18.02 -29.06 32.84
CA SER A 391 -17.54 -29.98 33.89
C SER A 391 -16.02 -29.99 34.07
N GLY A 392 -15.26 -29.16 33.34
CA GLY A 392 -13.83 -28.93 33.59
C GLY A 392 -13.54 -28.30 34.96
N THR A 393 -14.55 -27.80 35.69
CA THR A 393 -14.40 -27.42 37.10
C THR A 393 -14.44 -28.65 37.99
N VAL A 394 -13.27 -29.06 38.50
CA VAL A 394 -13.18 -30.01 39.62
C VAL A 394 -13.87 -29.37 40.84
N ARG A 395 -15.11 -29.75 41.13
CA ARG A 395 -15.75 -29.49 42.43
C ARG A 395 -15.46 -30.68 43.33
N GLY A 396 -14.61 -30.51 44.34
CA GLY A 396 -14.44 -31.56 45.35
C GLY A 396 -13.16 -31.63 46.17
N LEU A 397 -12.33 -30.58 46.24
CA LEU A 397 -11.34 -30.45 47.30
C LEU A 397 -11.38 -29.03 47.85
N GLY A 398 -11.76 -28.92 49.13
CA GLY A 398 -12.04 -27.67 49.81
C GLY A 398 -10.89 -26.68 49.75
N GLY A 399 -11.23 -25.45 49.35
CA GLY A 399 -10.32 -24.32 49.21
C GLY A 399 -10.78 -23.48 48.03
N GLY A 400 -11.75 -22.58 48.27
CA GLY A 400 -12.27 -21.71 47.23
C GLY A 400 -11.18 -20.83 46.63
N ASP A 401 -11.19 -20.71 45.30
CA ASP A 401 -11.12 -19.42 44.61
C ASP A 401 -11.48 -19.62 43.13
N GLY A 402 -12.22 -18.68 42.56
CA GLY A 402 -12.72 -18.75 41.20
C GLY A 402 -11.60 -18.86 40.17
N THR A 403 -11.66 -19.88 39.33
CA THR A 403 -10.83 -19.98 38.12
C THR A 403 -11.31 -18.94 37.12
N VAL A 404 -10.70 -17.76 37.15
CA VAL A 404 -10.83 -16.74 36.12
C VAL A 404 -9.89 -17.12 35.00
N GLY A 405 -10.40 -17.80 33.97
CA GLY A 405 -9.64 -17.99 32.72
C GLY A 405 -9.37 -16.64 32.04
N VAL A 406 -8.51 -16.62 31.02
CA VAL A 406 -8.15 -15.42 30.23
C VAL A 406 -9.37 -14.59 29.81
N LYS A 407 -10.48 -15.25 29.45
CA LYS A 407 -11.76 -14.59 29.12
C LYS A 407 -12.37 -13.84 30.31
N GLY A 408 -12.31 -14.40 31.51
CA GLY A 408 -12.81 -13.73 32.70
C GLY A 408 -11.93 -12.56 33.15
N MET A 409 -10.63 -12.59 32.85
CA MET A 409 -9.70 -11.51 33.21
C MET A 409 -9.87 -10.28 32.32
N GLU A 410 -10.04 -10.49 31.01
CA GLU A 410 -10.42 -9.41 30.09
C GLU A 410 -11.76 -8.79 30.47
N GLU A 411 -12.74 -9.62 30.85
CA GLU A 411 -14.04 -9.17 31.32
C GLU A 411 -13.94 -8.37 32.62
N MET A 412 -13.09 -8.78 33.57
CA MET A 412 -12.83 -8.01 34.79
C MET A 412 -12.24 -6.63 34.51
N LEU A 413 -11.30 -6.53 33.56
CA LEU A 413 -10.70 -5.25 33.17
C LEU A 413 -11.69 -4.35 32.43
N ASP A 414 -12.53 -4.93 31.56
CA ASP A 414 -13.59 -4.18 30.88
C ASP A 414 -14.59 -3.62 31.89
N LYS A 415 -15.01 -4.43 32.88
CA LYS A 415 -15.91 -4.01 33.96
C LYS A 415 -15.30 -2.93 34.85
N LEU A 416 -14.01 -3.06 35.20
CA LEU A 416 -13.28 -2.03 35.96
C LEU A 416 -13.24 -0.68 35.23
N LEU A 417 -13.13 -0.70 33.89
CA LEU A 417 -13.08 0.51 33.06
C LEU A 417 -14.46 1.02 32.65
N ASP A 418 -15.51 0.26 32.92
CA ASP A 418 -16.88 0.74 32.80
C ASP A 418 -17.25 1.57 34.02
N ARG A 419 -17.87 2.72 33.76
CA ARG A 419 -18.31 3.62 34.84
C ARG A 419 -19.61 3.13 35.47
N ASP A 420 -20.43 2.44 34.67
CA ASP A 420 -21.76 2.02 35.07
C ASP A 420 -21.76 0.62 35.72
N ASP A 421 -20.63 -0.08 35.65
CA ASP A 421 -20.40 -1.36 36.30
C ASP A 421 -19.59 -1.17 37.60
N ASN A 422 -20.05 -1.77 38.69
CA ASN A 422 -19.40 -1.71 40.01
C ASN A 422 -18.94 -3.09 40.50
N GLU A 423 -18.95 -4.11 39.63
CA GLU A 423 -18.55 -5.47 40.01
C GLU A 423 -17.05 -5.58 40.34
N VAL A 424 -16.20 -4.74 39.73
CA VAL A 424 -14.75 -4.75 39.94
C VAL A 424 -14.30 -3.35 40.35
N ILE A 425 -13.72 -3.23 41.55
CA ILE A 425 -13.44 -1.92 42.17
C ILE A 425 -11.93 -1.68 42.36
N SER A 426 -11.08 -2.73 42.33
CA SER A 426 -9.65 -2.61 42.62
C SER A 426 -8.78 -2.99 41.42
N LEU A 427 -7.94 -2.04 40.98
CA LEU A 427 -6.91 -2.27 39.96
C LEU A 427 -5.82 -3.19 40.49
N LYS A 428 -5.51 -3.10 41.79
CA LYS A 428 -4.58 -4.00 42.45
C LYS A 428 -5.06 -5.44 42.44
N GLU A 429 -6.35 -5.69 42.67
CA GLU A 429 -6.92 -7.04 42.58
C GLU A 429 -6.81 -7.60 41.16
N CYS A 430 -7.10 -6.81 40.13
CA CYS A 430 -6.87 -7.18 38.74
C CYS A 430 -5.38 -7.49 38.45
N TYR A 431 -4.46 -6.65 38.95
CA TYR A 431 -3.02 -6.89 38.80
C TYR A 431 -2.57 -8.19 39.48
N LEU A 432 -3.09 -8.46 40.68
CA LEU A 432 -2.81 -9.68 41.44
C LEU A 432 -3.38 -10.93 40.76
N ALA A 433 -4.60 -10.84 40.25
CA ALA A 433 -5.26 -11.91 39.51
C ALA A 433 -4.48 -12.27 38.25
N ALA A 434 -3.97 -11.26 37.52
CA ALA A 434 -3.24 -11.47 36.28
C ALA A 434 -1.80 -11.94 36.47
N THR A 435 -1.04 -11.32 37.37
CA THR A 435 0.41 -11.54 37.50
C THR A 435 0.79 -12.48 38.65
N GLY A 436 -0.09 -12.65 39.63
CA GLY A 436 0.22 -13.35 40.88
C GLY A 436 1.27 -12.66 41.77
N ASP A 437 1.74 -11.46 41.42
CA ASP A 437 2.75 -10.71 42.16
C ASP A 437 2.12 -9.90 43.31
N THR A 438 2.06 -10.53 44.48
CA THR A 438 1.53 -9.93 45.72
C THR A 438 2.20 -8.62 46.14
N ARG A 439 3.42 -8.34 45.66
CA ARG A 439 4.20 -7.18 46.07
C ARG A 439 4.26 -6.08 45.02
N VAL A 440 3.69 -6.29 43.83
CA VAL A 440 3.72 -5.32 42.71
C VAL A 440 5.16 -4.88 42.43
N THR A 441 6.05 -5.86 42.30
CA THR A 441 7.48 -5.67 42.05
C THR A 441 7.85 -5.83 40.58
N GLY A 442 6.96 -6.37 39.76
CA GLY A 442 7.23 -6.64 38.34
C GLY A 442 8.27 -7.75 38.12
N GLN A 443 8.63 -8.49 39.17
CA GLN A 443 9.64 -9.54 39.12
C GLN A 443 8.99 -10.92 39.10
N LEU A 444 9.32 -11.72 38.08
CA LEU A 444 8.89 -13.13 37.94
C LEU A 444 9.14 -13.99 39.20
N ARG A 445 10.14 -13.64 40.02
CA ARG A 445 10.47 -14.36 41.26
C ARG A 445 9.41 -14.22 42.37
N ASN A 446 8.60 -13.17 42.32
CA ASN A 446 7.57 -12.89 43.33
C ASN A 446 6.16 -13.31 42.86
N CYS A 447 6.04 -13.80 41.62
CA CYS A 447 4.81 -14.38 41.08
C CYS A 447 4.57 -15.77 41.69
N ARG A 448 3.32 -16.09 42.05
CA ARG A 448 2.95 -17.46 42.40
C ARG A 448 3.07 -18.35 41.15
N PHE A 449 3.60 -19.57 41.32
CA PHE A 449 3.57 -20.65 40.32
C PHE A 449 2.11 -21.13 40.09
N ARG A 450 1.27 -20.27 39.51
CA ARG A 450 0.07 -20.66 38.75
C ARG A 450 0.45 -20.64 37.26
N GLU A 451 -0.40 -21.15 36.39
CA GLU A 451 -0.41 -20.84 34.94
C GLU A 451 -0.74 -19.35 34.73
N ALA A 452 -0.12 -18.46 35.51
CA ALA A 452 -0.23 -17.04 35.41
C ALA A 452 0.49 -16.65 34.13
N LEU A 453 -0.22 -15.92 33.29
CA LEU A 453 0.36 -15.21 32.16
C LEU A 453 1.58 -14.42 32.68
N ASP A 454 2.67 -14.42 31.92
CA ASP A 454 3.90 -13.68 32.25
C ASP A 454 3.53 -12.25 32.69
N THR A 455 4.26 -11.68 33.63
CA THR A 455 4.17 -10.27 34.07
C THR A 455 4.05 -9.25 32.93
N THR A 456 4.53 -9.58 31.74
CA THR A 456 4.38 -8.80 30.48
C THR A 456 2.97 -8.79 29.89
N SER A 457 2.11 -9.73 30.27
CA SER A 457 0.78 -9.92 29.70
C SER A 457 -0.25 -8.97 30.29
N PHE A 458 -0.09 -8.58 31.56
CA PHE A 458 -1.05 -7.66 32.20
C PHE A 458 -1.05 -6.26 31.57
N PRO A 459 0.11 -5.60 31.31
CA PRO A 459 0.12 -4.33 30.58
C PRO A 459 -0.55 -4.41 29.21
N ILE A 460 -0.34 -5.53 28.48
CA ILE A 460 -0.95 -5.80 27.18
C ILE A 460 -2.48 -5.90 27.31
N MET A 461 -2.97 -6.76 28.21
CA MET A 461 -4.41 -6.94 28.44
C MET A 461 -5.09 -5.65 28.92
N LEU A 462 -4.46 -4.91 29.83
CA LEU A 462 -4.97 -3.62 30.30
C LEU A 462 -5.03 -2.60 29.16
N GLY A 463 -4.01 -2.56 28.29
CA GLY A 463 -4.05 -1.65 27.15
C GLY A 463 -5.06 -2.06 26.08
N ASP A 464 -5.30 -3.35 25.86
CA ASP A 464 -6.36 -3.83 24.97
C ASP A 464 -7.76 -3.49 25.53
N ALA A 465 -7.97 -3.65 26.84
CA ALA A 465 -9.20 -3.23 27.51
C ALA A 465 -9.41 -1.70 27.43
N VAL A 466 -8.36 -0.92 27.68
CA VAL A 466 -8.39 0.55 27.52
C VAL A 466 -8.66 0.93 26.06
N ASN A 467 -8.08 0.23 25.08
CA ASN A 467 -8.30 0.51 23.66
C ASN A 467 -9.76 0.26 23.28
N ARG A 468 -10.32 -0.90 23.65
CA ARG A 468 -11.74 -1.20 23.45
C ARG A 468 -12.62 -0.13 24.10
N ARG A 469 -12.33 0.28 25.33
CA ARG A 469 -13.09 1.32 26.02
C ARG A 469 -12.99 2.68 25.32
N VAL A 470 -11.80 3.08 24.87
CA VAL A 470 -11.60 4.32 24.09
C VAL A 470 -12.44 4.28 22.82
N LEU A 471 -12.45 3.16 22.08
CA LEU A 471 -13.26 3.00 20.86
C LEU A 471 -14.75 3.07 21.17
N THR A 472 -15.23 2.38 22.21
CA THR A 472 -16.63 2.46 22.64
C THR A 472 -17.03 3.89 23.01
N MET A 473 -16.22 4.57 23.82
CA MET A 473 -16.46 5.97 24.20
C MET A 473 -16.39 6.91 22.99
N TYR A 474 -15.49 6.64 22.05
CA TYR A 474 -15.36 7.41 20.83
C TYR A 474 -16.62 7.24 19.97
N ASN A 475 -17.24 6.08 19.93
CA ASN A 475 -18.46 5.89 19.14
C ASN A 475 -19.74 6.37 19.85
N GLN A 476 -19.74 6.45 21.18
CA GLN A 476 -20.92 6.88 21.96
C GLN A 476 -20.98 8.40 22.21
N ASN A 477 -19.84 9.08 22.36
CA ASN A 477 -19.82 10.47 22.76
C ASN A 477 -20.03 11.42 21.56
N LEU A 478 -21.25 11.91 21.32
CA LEU A 478 -21.54 12.84 20.22
C LEU A 478 -20.93 14.25 20.39
N GLN A 479 -20.25 14.53 21.50
CA GLN A 479 -19.58 15.82 21.69
C GLN A 479 -18.40 15.97 20.72
N HIS A 480 -18.25 17.19 20.19
CA HIS A 480 -17.20 17.56 19.22
C HIS A 480 -17.31 16.84 17.85
N GLU A 481 -18.51 16.50 17.40
CA GLU A 481 -18.74 15.94 16.06
C GLU A 481 -19.24 16.98 15.03
N LEU A 482 -19.18 18.26 15.36
CA LEU A 482 -19.59 19.35 14.45
C LEU A 482 -18.88 19.28 13.10
N TRP A 483 -17.61 18.88 13.08
CA TRP A 483 -16.85 18.69 11.86
C TRP A 483 -17.53 17.76 10.84
N ARG A 484 -18.23 16.70 11.29
CA ARG A 484 -18.94 15.76 10.39
C ARG A 484 -20.08 16.42 9.63
N GLN A 485 -20.66 17.50 10.17
CA GLN A 485 -21.75 18.25 9.53
C GLN A 485 -21.24 19.21 8.45
N ILE A 486 -19.94 19.49 8.44
CA ILE A 486 -19.33 20.51 7.58
C ILE A 486 -18.53 19.88 6.44
N VAL A 487 -17.91 18.72 6.68
CA VAL A 487 -17.11 18.00 5.70
C VAL A 487 -18.02 17.36 4.64
N SER A 488 -17.69 17.56 3.36
CA SER A 488 -18.41 16.93 2.24
C SER A 488 -17.93 15.50 2.04
N ASP A 489 -16.61 15.30 2.05
CA ASP A 489 -15.99 14.07 1.60
C ASP A 489 -15.01 13.55 2.65
N ILE A 490 -15.21 12.28 3.05
CA ILE A 490 -14.30 11.56 3.94
C ILE A 490 -13.63 10.45 3.15
N VAL A 491 -12.32 10.57 2.95
CA VAL A 491 -11.57 9.73 2.00
C VAL A 491 -10.52 8.88 2.73
N PRO A 492 -10.33 7.60 2.35
CA PRO A 492 -9.20 6.81 2.82
C PRO A 492 -7.89 7.28 2.17
N LEU A 493 -6.84 7.49 2.96
CA LEU A 493 -5.49 7.82 2.52
C LEU A 493 -4.59 6.60 2.67
N ASN A 494 -3.87 6.23 1.60
CA ASN A 494 -2.99 5.05 1.61
C ASN A 494 -1.52 5.38 1.95
N ASP A 495 -1.13 6.64 1.84
CA ASP A 495 0.25 7.09 2.09
C ASP A 495 0.32 8.47 2.75
N PHE A 496 1.55 8.91 3.07
CA PHE A 496 1.84 10.24 3.62
C PHE A 496 2.20 11.29 2.57
N ARG A 497 2.12 10.94 1.28
CA ARG A 497 2.50 11.87 0.22
C ARG A 497 1.41 12.93 0.05
N GLU A 498 1.75 13.99 -0.67
CA GLU A 498 0.76 15.00 -1.03
C GLU A 498 -0.29 14.37 -1.96
N ARG A 499 -1.55 14.46 -1.55
CA ARG A 499 -2.69 14.08 -2.38
C ARG A 499 -3.22 15.31 -3.09
N ASN A 500 -3.52 15.14 -4.37
CA ASN A 500 -4.30 16.10 -5.15
C ASN A 500 -5.78 15.78 -4.99
N ASN A 501 -6.52 16.69 -4.37
CA ASN A 501 -7.97 16.74 -4.38
C ASN A 501 -8.41 17.53 -5.60
N VAL A 502 -8.83 16.82 -6.65
CA VAL A 502 -9.28 17.43 -7.90
C VAL A 502 -10.77 17.75 -7.79
N MET A 503 -11.08 19.02 -7.98
CA MET A 503 -12.44 19.49 -8.16
C MET A 503 -12.74 19.67 -9.63
N PHE A 504 -13.93 19.24 -10.01
CA PHE A 504 -14.49 19.51 -11.33
C PHE A 504 -15.40 20.73 -11.26
N GLY A 505 -15.34 21.58 -12.28
CA GLY A 505 -16.38 22.58 -12.54
C GLY A 505 -17.72 21.92 -12.95
N GLY A 506 -18.75 22.74 -13.10
CA GLY A 506 -20.01 22.32 -13.70
C GLY A 506 -20.03 22.46 -15.23
N PHE A 507 -21.02 21.82 -15.85
CA PHE A 507 -21.38 22.10 -17.24
C PHE A 507 -22.34 23.28 -17.31
N GLY A 508 -22.26 24.07 -18.38
CA GLY A 508 -23.24 25.13 -18.65
C GLY A 508 -24.57 24.61 -19.17
N ASP A 509 -25.49 25.54 -19.41
CA ASP A 509 -26.79 25.30 -20.02
C ASP A 509 -26.71 24.40 -21.26
N LEU A 510 -27.62 23.42 -21.32
CA LEU A 510 -27.71 22.49 -22.45
C LEU A 510 -28.22 23.23 -23.70
N PRO A 511 -27.51 23.15 -24.84
CA PRO A 511 -27.94 23.83 -26.05
C PRO A 511 -29.22 23.19 -26.62
N VAL A 512 -30.10 24.03 -27.18
CA VAL A 512 -31.31 23.56 -27.87
C VAL A 512 -30.90 22.83 -29.15
N VAL A 513 -31.30 21.56 -29.27
CA VAL A 513 -31.04 20.74 -30.47
C VAL A 513 -32.23 20.81 -31.41
N ALA A 514 -32.00 21.22 -32.66
CA ALA A 514 -33.04 21.26 -33.70
C ALA A 514 -33.42 19.85 -34.20
N GLU A 515 -34.63 19.68 -34.74
CA GLU A 515 -35.09 18.40 -35.27
C GLU A 515 -34.13 17.90 -36.38
N LYS A 516 -33.64 16.66 -36.25
CA LYS A 516 -32.66 16.00 -37.14
C LYS A 516 -31.26 16.61 -37.14
N ALA A 517 -30.94 17.52 -36.22
CA ALA A 517 -29.57 18.00 -36.03
C ALA A 517 -28.74 17.02 -35.19
N ALA A 518 -27.41 17.07 -35.37
CA ALA A 518 -26.47 16.37 -34.50
C ALA A 518 -26.31 17.13 -33.17
N TYR A 519 -26.07 16.39 -32.08
CA TYR A 519 -25.73 16.97 -30.78
C TYR A 519 -24.33 17.58 -30.84
N VAL A 520 -24.18 18.80 -30.31
CA VAL A 520 -22.87 19.44 -30.16
C VAL A 520 -22.22 18.91 -28.88
N GLY A 521 -20.91 18.70 -28.91
CA GLY A 521 -20.15 18.33 -27.71
C GLY A 521 -20.20 19.46 -26.68
N LEU A 522 -20.43 19.12 -25.41
CA LEU A 522 -20.35 20.07 -24.31
C LEU A 522 -18.88 20.37 -24.00
N ASP A 523 -18.58 21.62 -23.65
CA ASP A 523 -17.26 22.00 -23.16
C ASP A 523 -16.96 21.25 -21.87
N GLN A 524 -15.75 20.70 -21.76
CA GLN A 524 -15.34 19.95 -20.57
C GLN A 524 -15.07 20.92 -19.41
N PRO A 525 -15.57 20.62 -18.19
CA PRO A 525 -15.33 21.47 -17.03
C PRO A 525 -13.84 21.51 -16.68
N THR A 526 -13.38 22.65 -16.17
CA THR A 526 -11.97 22.78 -15.77
C THR A 526 -11.71 22.04 -14.47
N GLU A 527 -10.50 21.49 -14.35
CA GLU A 527 -10.04 20.79 -13.15
C GLU A 527 -9.16 21.71 -12.30
N LYS A 528 -9.46 21.81 -11.01
CA LYS A 528 -8.61 22.48 -10.02
C LYS A 528 -8.20 21.51 -8.93
N ALA A 529 -6.89 21.34 -8.75
CA ALA A 529 -6.34 20.44 -7.75
C ALA A 529 -5.90 21.20 -6.48
N GLU A 530 -6.56 20.92 -5.36
CA GLU A 530 -6.11 21.31 -4.03
C GLU A 530 -5.19 20.26 -3.43
N LYS A 531 -4.12 20.66 -2.74
CA LYS A 531 -3.13 19.72 -2.20
C LYS A 531 -3.11 19.68 -0.68
N TYR A 532 -3.02 18.49 -0.11
CA TYR A 532 -2.71 18.30 1.31
C TYR A 532 -2.01 16.97 1.58
N SER A 533 -1.30 16.91 2.70
CA SER A 533 -0.66 15.69 3.23
C SER A 533 -1.21 15.36 4.62
N PRO A 534 -1.42 14.08 4.96
CA PRO A 534 -1.85 13.70 6.30
C PRO A 534 -0.76 13.93 7.35
N VAL A 535 -1.17 14.36 8.55
CA VAL A 535 -0.27 14.61 9.68
C VAL A 535 -0.63 13.73 10.86
N LYS A 536 0.40 13.19 11.53
CA LYS A 536 0.25 12.37 12.74
C LYS A 536 0.04 13.27 13.95
N ARG A 537 -1.05 13.04 14.70
CA ARG A 537 -1.34 13.72 15.97
C ARG A 537 -1.49 12.68 17.07
N GLY A 538 -0.90 12.91 18.23
CA GLY A 538 -0.85 11.90 19.28
C GLY A 538 -0.09 12.36 20.52
N GLY A 539 -0.09 11.52 21.54
CA GLY A 539 0.56 11.77 22.81
C GLY A 539 0.79 10.47 23.58
N ILE A 540 1.61 10.56 24.63
CA ILE A 540 1.89 9.44 25.53
C ILE A 540 1.24 9.74 26.88
N VAL A 541 0.53 8.75 27.42
CA VAL A 541 -0.01 8.76 28.78
C VAL A 541 0.70 7.68 29.57
N ALA A 542 1.30 8.04 30.70
CA ALA A 542 2.00 7.10 31.56
C ALA A 542 1.16 6.76 32.80
N VAL A 543 1.16 5.48 33.19
CA VAL A 543 0.63 4.98 34.46
C VAL A 543 1.81 4.41 35.24
N SER A 544 2.11 5.02 36.40
CA SER A 544 3.24 4.61 37.24
C SER A 544 2.90 3.40 38.13
N LEU A 545 3.92 2.70 38.59
CA LEU A 545 3.78 1.58 39.52
C LEU A 545 3.21 2.03 40.87
N GLU A 546 3.52 3.24 41.33
CA GLU A 546 2.94 3.83 42.54
C GLU A 546 1.42 3.94 42.44
N MET A 547 0.90 4.37 41.28
CA MET A 547 -0.55 4.48 41.06
C MET A 547 -1.25 3.12 41.09
N ILE A 548 -0.59 2.08 40.55
CA ILE A 548 -1.10 0.70 40.63
C ILE A 548 -1.08 0.20 42.08
N LYS A 549 0.00 0.48 42.82
CA LYS A 549 0.17 0.05 44.20
C LYS A 549 -0.76 0.77 45.19
N ASN A 550 -1.02 2.05 44.94
CA ASN A 550 -1.94 2.90 45.72
C ASN A 550 -3.42 2.70 45.32
N ASP A 551 -3.69 1.89 44.29
CA ASP A 551 -5.03 1.60 43.79
C ASP A 551 -5.78 2.87 43.35
N ASP A 552 -5.10 3.76 42.61
CA ASP A 552 -5.65 5.02 42.09
C ASP A 552 -6.61 4.80 40.90
N VAL A 553 -7.62 3.95 41.10
CA VAL A 553 -8.63 3.53 40.11
C VAL A 553 -9.34 4.74 39.50
N GLY A 554 -9.62 5.77 40.31
CA GLY A 554 -10.25 7.00 39.83
C GLY A 554 -9.43 7.78 38.81
N PHE A 555 -8.10 7.66 38.81
CA PHE A 555 -7.28 8.27 37.76
C PHE A 555 -7.28 7.41 36.50
N VAL A 556 -7.10 6.09 36.65
CA VAL A 556 -7.05 5.14 35.52
C VAL A 556 -8.36 5.11 34.73
N MET A 557 -9.51 5.11 35.40
CA MET A 557 -10.83 5.19 34.73
C MET A 557 -11.04 6.50 33.96
N ARG A 558 -10.37 7.59 34.35
CA ARG A 558 -10.48 8.89 33.66
C ARG A 558 -9.58 9.01 32.44
N ILE A 559 -8.57 8.14 32.29
CA ILE A 559 -7.66 8.16 31.15
C ILE A 559 -8.43 7.92 29.83
N PRO A 560 -9.20 6.82 29.66
CA PRO A 560 -9.94 6.59 28.42
C PRO A 560 -10.84 7.76 28.05
N GLN A 561 -11.58 8.31 29.02
CA GLN A 561 -12.50 9.42 28.79
C GLN A 561 -11.77 10.69 28.36
N SER A 562 -10.70 11.06 29.07
CA SER A 562 -9.95 12.29 28.81
C SER A 562 -9.23 12.22 27.47
N VAL A 563 -8.65 11.06 27.15
CA VAL A 563 -7.98 10.78 25.89
C VAL A 563 -8.96 10.83 24.72
N THR A 564 -10.12 10.18 24.85
CA THR A 564 -11.16 10.16 23.81
C THR A 564 -11.67 11.56 23.51
N THR A 565 -12.01 12.32 24.55
CA THR A 565 -12.47 13.71 24.40
C THR A 565 -11.38 14.60 23.80
N ALA A 566 -10.12 14.42 24.21
CA ALA A 566 -9.00 15.16 23.62
C ALA A 566 -8.83 14.83 22.13
N ALA A 567 -8.88 13.55 21.75
CA ALA A 567 -8.77 13.12 20.35
C ALA A 567 -9.89 13.74 19.49
N LYS A 568 -11.16 13.63 19.92
CA LYS A 568 -12.29 14.25 19.23
C LYS A 568 -12.18 15.76 19.13
N ARG A 569 -11.83 16.43 20.24
CA ARG A 569 -11.64 17.88 20.26
C ARG A 569 -10.55 18.33 19.30
N THR A 570 -9.44 17.60 19.19
CA THR A 570 -8.36 17.95 18.23
C THR A 570 -8.80 17.82 16.78
N LEU A 571 -9.54 16.77 16.42
CA LEU A 571 -10.08 16.59 15.07
C LEU A 571 -11.10 17.68 14.73
N ASN A 572 -12.04 17.94 15.65
CA ASN A 572 -13.04 18.98 15.48
C ASN A 572 -12.42 20.37 15.34
N LYS A 573 -11.41 20.66 16.17
CA LYS A 573 -10.65 21.90 16.10
C LYS A 573 -9.89 22.01 14.78
N PHE A 574 -9.27 20.93 14.29
CA PHE A 574 -8.57 20.93 13.00
C PHE A 574 -9.47 21.38 11.85
N VAL A 575 -10.68 20.80 11.73
CA VAL A 575 -11.61 21.17 10.64
C VAL A 575 -12.14 22.59 10.80
N LEU A 576 -12.58 22.97 12.00
CA LEU A 576 -13.09 24.32 12.26
C LEU A 576 -12.00 25.39 12.17
N ASP A 577 -10.74 25.05 12.44
CA ASP A 577 -9.60 25.94 12.28
C ASP A 577 -9.31 26.23 10.79
N ILE A 578 -9.70 25.37 9.84
CA ILE A 578 -9.62 25.71 8.40
C ILE A 578 -10.46 26.97 8.13
N ILE A 579 -11.65 27.07 8.72
CA ILE A 579 -12.53 28.23 8.57
C ILE A 579 -11.97 29.44 9.33
N ARG A 580 -11.47 29.23 10.54
CA ARG A 580 -10.96 30.31 11.39
C ARG A 580 -9.67 30.92 10.86
N THR A 581 -8.70 30.09 10.48
CA THR A 581 -7.36 30.51 10.04
C THR A 581 -7.31 30.99 8.59
N ASN A 582 -8.31 30.61 7.78
CA ASN A 582 -8.47 31.04 6.40
C ASN A 582 -7.22 30.78 5.52
N PRO A 583 -6.77 29.52 5.37
CA PRO A 583 -5.60 29.18 4.56
C PRO A 583 -5.78 29.52 3.07
N VAL A 584 -4.67 29.56 2.34
CA VAL A 584 -4.66 29.81 0.89
C VAL A 584 -5.05 28.57 0.07
N MET A 585 -5.84 28.81 -0.97
CA MET A 585 -6.24 27.84 -2.00
C MET A 585 -5.23 27.83 -3.15
N ALA A 586 -5.41 26.94 -4.12
CA ALA A 586 -4.54 26.76 -5.28
C ALA A 586 -4.46 28.00 -6.18
N ASP A 587 -5.47 28.87 -6.13
CA ASP A 587 -5.53 30.17 -6.82
C ASP A 587 -4.74 31.29 -6.13
N THR A 588 -3.92 30.97 -5.13
CA THR A 588 -3.12 31.88 -4.29
C THR A 588 -3.92 32.82 -3.40
N LYS A 589 -5.25 32.73 -3.38
CA LYS A 589 -6.14 33.52 -2.53
C LYS A 589 -6.56 32.71 -1.31
N ALA A 590 -6.91 33.40 -0.23
CA ALA A 590 -7.48 32.74 0.95
C ALA A 590 -8.87 32.17 0.64
N ILE A 591 -9.34 31.17 1.40
CA ILE A 591 -10.69 30.59 1.21
C ILE A 591 -11.75 31.71 1.18
N PHE A 592 -11.72 32.59 2.19
CA PHE A 592 -12.57 33.77 2.27
C PHE A 592 -11.82 34.99 1.77
N HIS A 593 -12.23 35.49 0.61
CA HIS A 593 -11.62 36.64 -0.05
C HIS A 593 -12.67 37.46 -0.81
N ALA A 594 -12.40 38.76 -1.01
CA ALA A 594 -13.30 39.65 -1.75
C ALA A 594 -13.54 39.16 -3.20
N ASP A 595 -12.49 38.73 -3.88
CA ASP A 595 -12.57 38.22 -5.26
C ASP A 595 -13.33 36.89 -5.39
N HIS A 596 -13.44 36.12 -4.31
CA HIS A 596 -14.28 34.92 -4.26
C HIS A 596 -15.75 35.25 -4.00
N GLY A 597 -16.07 36.53 -3.77
CA GLY A 597 -17.42 37.00 -3.46
C GLY A 597 -17.96 36.48 -2.12
N ASN A 598 -17.13 35.86 -1.28
CA ASN A 598 -17.55 35.10 -0.10
C ASN A 598 -17.05 35.68 1.24
N LEU A 599 -16.56 36.92 1.23
CA LEU A 599 -16.18 37.69 2.40
C LEU A 599 -17.16 38.84 2.64
N GLY A 600 -17.53 39.07 3.90
CA GLY A 600 -18.30 40.21 4.36
C GLY A 600 -17.70 40.84 5.62
N THR A 601 -18.20 42.00 6.02
CA THR A 601 -17.72 42.73 7.23
C THR A 601 -18.84 43.13 8.19
N ALA A 602 -20.09 42.83 7.85
CA ALA A 602 -21.25 43.19 8.67
C ALA A 602 -21.32 42.33 9.93
N ALA A 603 -21.53 42.97 11.08
CA ALA A 603 -21.84 42.33 12.35
C ALA A 603 -23.11 41.47 12.24
N PHE A 604 -23.17 40.40 13.05
CA PHE A 604 -24.28 39.47 13.01
C PHE A 604 -25.61 40.18 13.36
N SER A 605 -26.59 40.02 12.48
CA SER A 605 -27.97 40.47 12.67
C SER A 605 -28.87 39.73 11.68
N LYS A 606 -30.18 39.71 11.95
CA LYS A 606 -31.17 39.13 11.03
C LYS A 606 -31.08 39.71 9.60
N ALA A 607 -30.87 41.02 9.49
CA ALA A 607 -30.70 41.69 8.21
C ALA A 607 -29.39 41.28 7.51
N ALA A 608 -28.27 41.23 8.26
CA ALA A 608 -26.98 40.80 7.72
C ALA A 608 -27.02 39.34 7.24
N TYR A 609 -27.71 38.46 7.96
CA TYR A 609 -27.93 37.07 7.55
C TYR A 609 -28.65 36.98 6.19
N LEU A 610 -29.74 37.74 5.99
CA LEU A 610 -30.49 37.70 4.72
C LEU A 610 -29.65 38.19 3.53
N VAL A 611 -28.81 39.22 3.72
CA VAL A 611 -27.88 39.70 2.71
C VAL A 611 -26.82 38.63 2.39
N ALA A 612 -26.24 38.02 3.42
CA ALA A 612 -25.25 36.97 3.27
C ALA A 612 -25.82 35.71 2.58
N ARG A 613 -27.04 35.30 2.95
CA ARG A 613 -27.79 34.22 2.31
C ARG A 613 -28.03 34.48 0.82
N LEU A 614 -28.47 35.69 0.48
CA LEU A 614 -28.68 36.07 -0.92
C LEU A 614 -27.37 36.07 -1.70
N ALA A 615 -26.27 36.51 -1.08
CA ALA A 615 -24.96 36.46 -1.71
C ALA A 615 -24.48 35.02 -1.99
N MET A 616 -24.72 34.07 -1.06
CA MET A 616 -24.44 32.65 -1.30
C MET A 616 -25.30 32.06 -2.42
N MET A 617 -26.60 32.40 -2.46
CA MET A 617 -27.48 31.92 -3.54
C MET A 617 -27.09 32.46 -4.93
N LYS A 618 -26.49 33.65 -4.99
CA LYS A 618 -26.02 34.27 -6.24
C LYS A 618 -24.58 33.92 -6.60
N GLN A 619 -23.96 33.02 -5.85
CA GLN A 619 -22.60 32.61 -6.15
C GLN A 619 -22.57 31.90 -7.51
N ALA A 620 -21.78 32.42 -8.44
CA ALA A 620 -21.63 31.86 -9.77
C ALA A 620 -20.82 30.56 -9.74
N ASP A 621 -21.05 29.70 -10.73
CA ASP A 621 -20.20 28.55 -10.95
C ASP A 621 -18.80 28.96 -11.47
N HIS A 622 -17.90 27.99 -11.63
CA HIS A 622 -16.49 28.24 -11.91
C HIS A 622 -16.28 28.60 -13.38
N ASP A 623 -16.97 27.85 -14.24
CA ASP A 623 -16.86 27.95 -15.70
C ASP A 623 -18.11 28.60 -16.30
N THR A 624 -19.18 28.72 -15.52
CA THR A 624 -20.47 29.27 -15.96
C THR A 624 -20.85 30.43 -15.03
N ASP A 625 -21.32 31.54 -15.61
CA ASP A 625 -21.84 32.68 -14.84
C ASP A 625 -23.24 32.39 -14.23
N GLU A 626 -23.66 31.13 -14.23
CA GLU A 626 -24.93 30.70 -13.70
C GLU A 626 -24.90 30.67 -12.16
N PRO A 627 -25.94 31.20 -11.49
CA PRO A 627 -26.01 31.19 -10.04
C PRO A 627 -26.28 29.77 -9.52
N LEU A 628 -25.43 29.27 -8.62
CA LEU A 628 -25.54 27.92 -8.05
C LEU A 628 -26.75 27.72 -7.13
N GLY A 629 -27.39 28.80 -6.65
CA GLY A 629 -28.59 28.72 -5.83
C GLY A 629 -28.38 28.14 -4.41
N LEU A 630 -27.14 28.02 -3.96
CA LEU A 630 -26.78 27.38 -2.69
C LEU A 630 -27.33 28.16 -1.49
N ALA A 631 -28.12 27.47 -0.65
CA ALA A 631 -28.67 28.03 0.58
C ALA A 631 -27.76 27.70 1.79
N PRO A 632 -27.57 28.64 2.75
CA PRO A 632 -26.87 28.34 3.98
C PRO A 632 -27.67 27.36 4.84
N LYS A 633 -27.03 26.29 5.32
CA LYS A 633 -27.61 25.26 6.19
C LYS A 633 -27.08 25.34 7.61
N ILE A 634 -25.84 25.77 7.78
CA ILE A 634 -25.14 25.85 9.07
C ILE A 634 -24.65 27.27 9.30
N LEU A 635 -24.94 27.80 10.48
CA LEU A 635 -24.41 29.06 10.97
C LEU A 635 -23.40 28.76 12.08
N LEU A 636 -22.13 29.05 11.82
CA LEU A 636 -21.05 28.96 12.80
C LEU A 636 -20.83 30.32 13.46
N ILE A 637 -20.87 30.33 14.78
CA ILE A 637 -20.72 31.52 15.61
C ILE A 637 -19.86 31.23 16.83
N PRO A 638 -19.17 32.24 17.40
CA PRO A 638 -18.60 32.16 18.74
C PRO A 638 -19.72 32.01 19.78
N ALA A 639 -19.38 31.50 20.97
CA ALA A 639 -20.36 31.25 22.03
C ALA A 639 -21.05 32.55 22.51
N ASP A 640 -20.36 33.69 22.46
CA ASP A 640 -20.90 34.99 22.87
C ASP A 640 -22.05 35.48 21.98
N LEU A 641 -22.12 35.03 20.72
CA LEU A 641 -23.19 35.40 19.78
C LEU A 641 -24.37 34.41 19.78
N GLU A 642 -24.33 33.37 20.61
CA GLU A 642 -25.35 32.31 20.61
C GLU A 642 -26.75 32.85 20.94
N GLU A 643 -26.86 33.70 21.96
CA GLU A 643 -28.12 34.34 22.34
C GLU A 643 -28.63 35.26 21.22
N ALA A 644 -27.75 36.10 20.66
CA ALA A 644 -28.09 37.01 19.57
C ALA A 644 -28.57 36.25 18.31
N ALA A 645 -27.96 35.10 18.00
CA ALA A 645 -28.37 34.22 16.92
C ALA A 645 -29.74 33.59 17.18
N PHE A 646 -29.97 33.09 18.38
CA PHE A 646 -31.26 32.49 18.73
C PHE A 646 -32.41 33.50 18.67
N GLU A 647 -32.20 34.69 19.25
CA GLU A 647 -33.19 35.77 19.23
C GLU A 647 -33.49 36.27 17.81
N ALA A 648 -32.50 36.29 16.91
CA ALA A 648 -32.69 36.73 15.52
C ALA A 648 -33.69 35.84 14.74
N PHE A 649 -33.79 34.56 15.09
CA PHE A 649 -34.70 33.59 14.46
C PHE A 649 -35.90 33.20 15.32
N ARG A 650 -36.01 33.74 16.55
CA ARG A 650 -37.17 33.53 17.40
C ARG A 650 -38.41 34.18 16.79
N ARG A 651 -39.58 33.57 17.01
CA ARG A 651 -40.88 34.17 16.69
C ARG A 651 -41.29 35.08 17.85
N ASP A 652 -41.55 36.35 17.57
CA ASP A 652 -42.10 37.28 18.56
C ASP A 652 -43.63 37.17 18.59
N THR A 653 -44.36 38.15 18.06
CA THR A 653 -45.84 38.20 18.04
C THR A 653 -46.47 37.76 16.72
N ASN A 654 -45.66 37.23 15.80
CA ASN A 654 -46.08 36.97 14.41
C ASN A 654 -46.79 35.61 14.30
N LEU A 655 -48.06 35.61 13.87
CA LEU A 655 -48.85 34.38 13.69
C LEU A 655 -48.30 33.44 12.61
N ASP A 656 -47.64 34.00 11.58
CA ASP A 656 -46.95 33.26 10.53
C ASP A 656 -45.43 33.52 10.59
N PRO A 657 -44.58 32.52 10.27
CA PRO A 657 -43.14 32.72 10.24
C PRO A 657 -42.75 33.65 9.08
N ASP A 658 -41.86 34.60 9.34
CA ASP A 658 -41.26 35.40 8.27
C ASP A 658 -40.21 34.60 7.48
N PHE A 659 -39.72 35.19 6.39
CA PHE A 659 -38.79 34.52 5.49
C PHE A 659 -37.47 34.09 6.16
N ALA A 660 -36.95 34.87 7.11
CA ALA A 660 -35.72 34.50 7.82
C ALA A 660 -35.96 33.36 8.81
N GLN A 661 -37.13 33.33 9.45
CA GLN A 661 -37.55 32.27 10.37
C GLN A 661 -37.84 30.95 9.64
N SER A 662 -38.44 31.01 8.45
CA SER A 662 -38.68 29.82 7.62
C SER A 662 -37.41 29.27 6.98
N SER A 663 -36.38 30.11 6.80
CA SER A 663 -35.06 29.74 6.29
C SER A 663 -33.97 29.72 7.37
N MET A 664 -34.35 29.39 8.61
CA MET A 664 -33.43 29.33 9.75
C MET A 664 -32.35 28.26 9.54
N PRO A 665 -31.05 28.60 9.67
CA PRO A 665 -29.97 27.65 9.60
C PRO A 665 -29.80 26.91 10.93
N MET A 666 -29.08 25.79 10.93
CA MET A 666 -28.63 25.13 12.16
C MET A 666 -27.58 26.01 12.84
N ILE A 667 -27.95 26.60 13.98
CA ILE A 667 -27.05 27.42 14.80
C ILE A 667 -26.07 26.49 15.53
N ARG A 668 -24.76 26.69 15.32
CA ARG A 668 -23.69 25.86 15.88
C ARG A 668 -22.64 26.75 16.56
N PRO A 669 -22.71 26.92 17.89
CA PRO A 669 -21.71 27.67 18.64
C PRO A 669 -20.38 26.92 18.68
N VAL A 670 -19.28 27.64 18.52
CA VAL A 670 -17.91 27.13 18.57
C VAL A 670 -17.19 27.76 19.78
N PRO A 671 -17.14 27.08 20.94
CA PRO A 671 -16.75 27.72 22.20
C PRO A 671 -15.30 28.22 22.30
N TYR A 672 -14.41 27.81 21.41
CA TYR A 672 -12.99 28.19 21.47
C TYR A 672 -12.63 29.29 20.47
N TRP A 673 -13.58 29.78 19.68
CA TRP A 673 -13.37 30.96 18.85
C TRP A 673 -13.30 32.19 19.74
N THR A 674 -12.15 32.87 19.73
CA THR A 674 -11.85 34.01 20.61
C THR A 674 -12.33 35.34 20.06
N ASP A 675 -12.56 35.41 18.75
CA ASP A 675 -13.20 36.56 18.11
C ASP A 675 -14.69 36.48 18.39
N VAL A 676 -15.20 37.47 19.10
CA VAL A 676 -16.58 37.52 19.59
C VAL A 676 -17.56 38.05 18.54
N SER A 677 -17.08 38.48 17.38
CA SER A 677 -17.86 39.21 16.39
C SER A 677 -17.93 38.51 15.03
N ASP A 678 -16.89 37.74 14.69
CA ASP A 678 -16.81 36.94 13.48
C ASP A 678 -17.88 35.84 13.41
N TRP A 679 -18.43 35.63 12.22
CA TRP A 679 -19.39 34.54 11.98
C TRP A 679 -19.24 33.97 10.57
N ALA A 680 -19.62 32.71 10.38
CA ALA A 680 -19.51 32.02 9.10
C ALA A 680 -20.78 31.23 8.76
N LEU A 681 -21.08 31.17 7.48
CA LEU A 681 -22.15 30.36 6.91
C LEU A 681 -21.54 29.26 6.05
N ILE A 682 -22.16 28.09 6.13
CA ILE A 682 -21.84 26.94 5.31
C ILE A 682 -23.15 26.41 4.74
N GLY A 683 -23.20 26.18 3.44
CA GLY A 683 -24.34 25.51 2.82
C GLY A 683 -24.31 24.00 3.06
N ASP A 684 -25.12 23.25 2.34
CA ASP A 684 -25.16 21.80 2.51
C ASP A 684 -23.94 21.15 1.86
N PRO A 685 -23.08 20.43 2.60
CA PRO A 685 -21.93 19.74 2.01
C PRO A 685 -22.33 18.68 0.96
N ALA A 686 -23.60 18.22 1.00
CA ALA A 686 -24.14 17.29 0.01
C ALA A 686 -24.54 17.96 -1.32
N GLU A 687 -24.84 19.27 -1.34
CA GLU A 687 -25.19 19.99 -2.56
C GLU A 687 -23.94 20.46 -3.33
N HIS A 688 -22.93 20.92 -2.60
CA HIS A 688 -21.67 21.35 -3.19
C HIS A 688 -20.51 21.06 -2.22
N PRO A 689 -19.36 20.55 -2.72
CA PRO A 689 -18.19 20.27 -1.89
C PRO A 689 -17.77 21.48 -1.04
N THR A 690 -17.35 21.22 0.20
CA THR A 690 -16.93 22.24 1.18
C THR A 690 -15.50 21.97 1.63
N ILE A 691 -15.32 20.98 2.49
CA ILE A 691 -14.05 20.54 3.07
C ILE A 691 -13.96 19.04 2.88
N GLU A 692 -12.81 18.57 2.44
CA GLU A 692 -12.50 17.16 2.39
C GLU A 692 -11.50 16.82 3.52
N VAL A 693 -11.73 15.69 4.20
CA VAL A 693 -10.86 15.16 5.23
C VAL A 693 -10.47 13.73 4.89
N GLY A 694 -9.16 13.51 4.78
CA GLY A 694 -8.59 12.19 4.55
C GLY A 694 -8.08 11.55 5.84
N PHE A 695 -8.39 10.27 6.04
CA PHE A 695 -7.92 9.46 7.15
C PHE A 695 -7.00 8.34 6.68
N MET A 696 -5.89 8.11 7.36
CA MET A 696 -4.96 7.03 7.01
C MET A 696 -5.67 5.67 7.07
N ASP A 697 -5.53 4.87 6.02
CA ASP A 697 -6.15 3.55 5.83
C ASP A 697 -7.68 3.56 6.02
N GLY A 698 -8.32 4.73 5.86
CA GLY A 698 -9.76 4.92 6.11
C GLY A 698 -10.18 4.87 7.58
N ARG A 699 -9.23 4.83 8.53
CA ARG A 699 -9.51 4.73 9.96
C ARG A 699 -9.79 6.10 10.57
N GLN A 700 -11.06 6.36 10.87
CA GLN A 700 -11.52 7.60 11.54
C GLN A 700 -11.34 7.58 13.07
N GLU A 701 -10.99 6.42 13.62
CA GLU A 701 -10.80 6.19 15.04
C GLU A 701 -9.31 6.34 15.42
N PRO A 702 -9.00 6.87 16.60
CA PRO A 702 -7.63 6.91 17.10
C PRO A 702 -7.14 5.50 17.44
N GLU A 703 -5.85 5.26 17.21
CA GLU A 703 -5.17 4.02 17.59
C GLU A 703 -4.43 4.21 18.91
N MET A 704 -4.45 3.17 19.75
CA MET A 704 -3.63 3.13 20.96
C MET A 704 -2.61 1.99 20.88
N PHE A 705 -1.37 2.29 21.26
CA PHE A 705 -0.26 1.36 21.32
C PHE A 705 0.30 1.33 22.73
N ILE A 706 0.81 0.18 23.14
CA ILE A 706 1.49 -0.01 24.41
C ILE A 706 2.98 -0.12 24.10
N GLN A 707 3.80 0.64 24.80
CA GLN A 707 5.25 0.48 24.71
C GLN A 707 5.69 -0.49 25.81
N ASP A 708 5.66 -1.79 25.48
CA ASP A 708 6.22 -2.82 26.35
C ASP A 708 7.13 -3.77 25.55
N THR A 709 8.42 -3.70 25.86
CA THR A 709 9.40 -4.72 25.47
C THR A 709 10.19 -5.07 26.73
N PRO A 710 10.40 -6.36 27.05
CA PRO A 710 10.98 -6.77 28.34
C PRO A 710 12.37 -6.21 28.62
N THR A 711 13.12 -5.86 27.56
CA THR A 711 14.52 -5.40 27.63
C THR A 711 14.70 -3.92 27.32
N ALA A 712 13.66 -3.21 26.84
CA ALA A 712 13.74 -1.80 26.45
C ALA A 712 12.44 -1.02 26.72
N GLY A 713 11.63 -1.48 27.68
CA GLY A 713 10.35 -0.88 28.07
C GLY A 713 10.49 0.20 29.15
N SER A 714 9.50 1.10 29.20
CA SER A 714 9.43 2.16 30.22
C SER A 714 9.25 1.60 31.65
N MET A 715 8.77 0.35 31.78
CA MET A 715 8.71 -0.36 33.05
C MET A 715 10.09 -0.71 33.61
N PHE A 716 11.08 -0.96 32.75
CA PHE A 716 12.44 -1.28 33.18
C PHE A 716 13.24 -0.04 33.58
N THR A 717 12.97 1.09 32.94
CA THR A 717 13.76 2.33 33.12
C THR A 717 13.14 3.32 34.11
N ASN A 718 11.80 3.38 34.17
CA ASN A 718 11.07 4.43 34.87
C ASN A 718 9.84 3.91 35.65
N ASP A 719 9.74 2.58 35.88
CA ASP A 719 8.64 1.94 36.61
C ASP A 719 7.24 2.42 36.17
N MET A 720 7.03 2.63 34.86
CA MET A 720 5.76 3.13 34.31
C MET A 720 5.33 2.40 33.02
N VAL A 721 4.03 2.13 32.92
CA VAL A 721 3.36 1.63 31.71
C VAL A 721 2.94 2.83 30.87
N THR A 722 3.43 2.90 29.64
CA THR A 722 3.14 4.03 28.73
C THR A 722 2.21 3.63 27.58
N TYR A 723 1.10 4.33 27.47
CA TYR A 723 0.12 4.24 26.38
C TYR A 723 0.35 5.36 25.38
N LYS A 724 0.56 5.02 24.13
CA LYS A 724 0.70 5.96 23.02
C LYS A 724 -0.60 6.02 22.24
N ILE A 725 -1.21 7.20 22.15
CA ILE A 725 -2.35 7.44 21.27
C ILE A 725 -1.88 8.09 19.98
N ARG A 726 -2.42 7.64 18.84
CA ARG A 726 -2.10 8.14 17.51
C ARG A 726 -3.36 8.27 16.68
N HIS A 727 -3.54 9.42 16.04
CA HIS A 727 -4.60 9.67 15.07
C HIS A 727 -3.98 10.38 13.87
N ILE A 728 -4.24 9.87 12.66
CA ILE A 728 -3.57 10.32 11.44
C ILE A 728 -4.63 10.79 10.45
N TYR A 729 -4.61 12.08 10.17
CA TYR A 729 -5.55 12.69 9.23
C TYR A 729 -4.98 13.98 8.63
N GLY A 730 -5.44 14.29 7.43
CA GLY A 730 -5.20 15.53 6.71
C GLY A 730 -6.50 16.05 6.11
N GLY A 731 -6.51 17.28 5.64
CA GLY A 731 -7.70 17.84 5.03
C GLY A 731 -7.47 19.28 4.59
N LYS A 732 -8.27 19.71 3.63
CA LYS A 732 -8.27 21.06 3.10
C LYS A 732 -9.66 21.42 2.60
N ALA A 733 -9.96 22.71 2.51
CA ALA A 733 -11.16 23.15 1.82
C ALA A 733 -11.07 22.73 0.35
N SER A 734 -12.10 22.02 -0.12
CA SER A 734 -12.27 21.72 -1.54
C SER A 734 -12.74 23.01 -2.21
N SER A 735 -13.97 23.47 -1.93
CA SER A 735 -14.53 24.68 -2.55
C SER A 735 -14.63 25.83 -1.56
N HIS A 736 -14.41 27.05 -2.03
CA HIS A 736 -14.81 28.25 -1.29
C HIS A 736 -16.28 28.65 -1.52
N LYS A 737 -16.98 28.06 -2.50
CA LYS A 737 -18.29 28.55 -2.96
C LYS A 737 -19.45 28.26 -2.03
N ASN A 738 -19.39 27.12 -1.34
CA ASN A 738 -20.44 26.73 -0.42
C ASN A 738 -20.23 27.30 0.99
N MET A 739 -19.34 28.30 1.12
CA MET A 739 -18.94 28.88 2.39
C MET A 739 -18.85 30.40 2.27
N ARG A 740 -19.30 31.10 3.31
CA ARG A 740 -19.16 32.56 3.42
C ARG A 740 -18.73 32.94 4.83
N LYS A 741 -17.79 33.86 4.97
CA LYS A 741 -17.35 34.37 6.27
C LYS A 741 -17.57 35.88 6.35
N HIS A 742 -17.99 36.33 7.52
CA HIS A 742 -18.04 37.75 7.87
C HIS A 742 -16.96 38.01 8.92
N VAL A 743 -15.99 38.84 8.54
CA VAL A 743 -14.91 39.28 9.42
C VAL A 743 -15.22 40.69 9.89
N VAL A 744 -15.60 40.84 11.15
CA VAL A 744 -16.05 42.11 11.71
C VAL A 744 -14.85 42.79 12.34
N ALA A 745 -14.58 44.04 11.97
CA ALA A 745 -13.48 44.77 12.60
C ALA A 745 -13.83 45.05 14.07
N ASP A 746 -12.90 44.77 14.98
CA ASP A 746 -12.98 45.23 16.37
C ASP A 746 -13.14 46.76 16.36
N ALA A 747 -14.26 47.24 16.91
CA ALA A 747 -14.61 48.66 16.95
C ALA A 747 -13.77 49.45 17.98
#